data_AF-A0A496ND10-F1
#
_entry.id   AF-A0A496ND10-F1
#
_cell.length_a   1.000
_cell.length_b   1.000
_cell.length_c   1.000
_cell.angle_alpha   90.00
_cell.angle_beta   90.00
_cell.angle_gamma   90.00
#
_symmetry.space_group_name_H-M   'P 1'
#
loop_
_entity.id
_entity.type
_entity.pdbx_description
1 polymer ?
#
loop_
_entity_poly.entity_id
_entity_poly.type
_entity_poly.pdbx_seq_one_letter_code
_entity_poly.pdbx_strand_id
1 'polypeptide(L)'
;MNTNPNTQLNINKEALQKAIKWALSHDKQLLAKQAKDEHLTAIYRYYSTNTPNPSNHQNNATMDNAAGVSDTAKQIDEQNLSKLDITKSINDTPKELFVKVRFDTDKGKWIKPFYFDGQKYKLGEPNLTQKPLYLPQPIYQGDTVYLVEGEKCVHALLDIGLLATTTGGATTIGKCDLTPLLGCHCILWRDNDDSGHKWQDELITALNGLNISHSVMDIAGVLLPNNQPLADKGDCYDYIYSWYEYGEDDNGIKDMIQALPTITPVNQNSTDNPNDTPNYDYMDNLVEQEQKLKQAIDELARLPELQQLLAIGKVSKHFGIPKDKLTCLVNERKQGDFIPEITPSGEFVDGITLYKELYTLINEHICIEEPYKVAFVLWVIMTYLTDIAEILPIAWITAPEKACGKSTLLGLFGRLVNKPYETVNPSQAVFYRIMEYYKPTLLLDEVDNYLKDNKELLTVINAGYSIHACNIARVNMDKSGAVDNYSVFGARVFSGIGEMNGTFASRAIRFNMKRKGKDDKIKRLNRKTLTKSYTDQVQQRIKRWAVDNTHKVQAVDIPLLDITDRDFDNWYILLQIAHVLGVYDEALQACLSLCHQEKELSLNEQLLMDIREVFNQPRMRSVELLEKLNNDPMMNWQTYNNGQPLTARQLANKLKSFNIKPEKYRFGDSTTKGYELAKFISIFNKYLPKQIDDDIEIWDTPHIP
;
A
#
# COMPACT_ATOMS: atom_id res chain seq x y z
N MET A 1 -2.55 -11.36 -42.69
CA MET A 1 -2.87 -12.80 -42.52
C MET A 1 -2.49 -13.18 -41.10
N ASN A 2 -3.48 -13.30 -40.22
CA ASN A 2 -3.30 -13.77 -38.84
C ASN A 2 -3.00 -15.27 -38.87
N THR A 3 -1.86 -15.70 -38.32
CA THR A 3 -1.62 -17.10 -37.97
C THR A 3 -1.49 -17.21 -36.45
N ASN A 4 -2.50 -17.87 -35.88
CA ASN A 4 -2.71 -18.15 -34.48
C ASN A 4 -1.82 -19.33 -34.05
N PRO A 5 -0.95 -19.23 -33.01
CA PRO A 5 -0.16 -20.36 -32.53
C PRO A 5 -0.99 -21.15 -31.50
N ASN A 6 -2.01 -21.85 -31.99
CA ASN A 6 -2.76 -22.84 -31.22
C ASN A 6 -2.94 -24.09 -32.09
N THR A 7 -1.83 -24.71 -32.47
CA THR A 7 -1.82 -26.08 -32.98
C THR A 7 -2.01 -27.03 -31.79
N GLN A 8 -3.28 -27.24 -31.41
CA GLN A 8 -3.68 -28.44 -30.69
C GLN A 8 -3.08 -29.65 -31.42
N LEU A 9 -2.31 -30.48 -30.72
CA LEU A 9 -1.98 -31.82 -31.19
C LEU A 9 -3.32 -32.53 -31.48
N ASN A 10 -3.64 -32.69 -32.76
CA ASN A 10 -4.82 -33.41 -33.22
C ASN A 10 -4.55 -34.91 -33.05
N ILE A 11 -4.44 -35.36 -31.80
CA ILE A 11 -4.32 -36.78 -31.45
C ILE A 11 -5.72 -37.39 -31.62
N ASN A 12 -5.80 -38.17 -32.69
CA ASN A 12 -6.97 -38.67 -33.39
C ASN A 12 -7.80 -39.68 -32.57
N LYS A 13 -9.07 -39.91 -32.92
CA LYS A 13 -9.95 -40.97 -32.35
C LYS A 13 -9.27 -42.35 -32.27
N GLU A 14 -8.26 -42.60 -33.10
CA GLU A 14 -7.41 -43.81 -33.08
C GLU A 14 -6.57 -43.96 -31.81
N ALA A 15 -5.92 -42.90 -31.30
CA ALA A 15 -5.11 -42.99 -30.09
C ALA A 15 -5.97 -43.32 -28.86
N LEU A 16 -7.18 -42.76 -28.84
CA LEU A 16 -8.22 -43.08 -27.86
C LEU A 16 -8.63 -44.56 -27.96
N GLN A 17 -8.93 -45.06 -29.17
CA GLN A 17 -9.29 -46.47 -29.37
C GLN A 17 -8.14 -47.42 -29.01
N LYS A 18 -6.89 -47.04 -29.29
CA LYS A 18 -5.69 -47.82 -28.95
C LYS A 18 -5.46 -47.88 -27.43
N ALA A 19 -5.50 -46.74 -26.74
CA ALA A 19 -5.36 -46.69 -25.28
C ALA A 19 -6.44 -47.51 -24.58
N ILE A 20 -7.69 -47.44 -25.07
CA ILE A 20 -8.81 -48.23 -24.56
C ILE A 20 -8.61 -49.73 -24.83
N LYS A 21 -8.19 -50.12 -26.05
CA LYS A 21 -7.94 -51.53 -26.40
C LYS A 21 -6.78 -52.13 -25.60
N TRP A 22 -5.74 -51.36 -25.31
CA TRP A 22 -4.62 -51.80 -24.48
C TRP A 22 -5.02 -51.91 -23.01
N ALA A 23 -5.69 -50.89 -22.44
CA ALA A 23 -6.15 -50.89 -21.05
C ALA A 23 -7.14 -52.03 -20.74
N LEU A 24 -7.93 -52.45 -21.73
CA LEU A 24 -8.87 -53.59 -21.65
C LEU A 24 -8.21 -54.97 -21.83
N SER A 25 -6.98 -55.06 -22.35
CA SER A 25 -6.32 -56.35 -22.66
C SER A 25 -5.22 -56.76 -21.67
N HIS A 26 -4.81 -55.87 -20.75
CA HIS A 26 -3.70 -56.12 -19.83
C HIS A 26 -4.07 -55.77 -18.38
N ASP A 27 -4.11 -56.79 -17.53
CA ASP A 27 -4.53 -56.74 -16.12
C ASP A 27 -3.37 -56.42 -15.15
N LYS A 28 -2.17 -56.12 -15.66
CA LYS A 28 -0.99 -55.82 -14.84
C LYS A 28 -0.56 -54.36 -14.98
N GLN A 29 -0.32 -53.70 -13.84
CA GLN A 29 0.45 -52.47 -13.78
C GLN A 29 1.88 -52.79 -14.21
N LEU A 30 2.26 -52.44 -15.45
CA LEU A 30 3.65 -52.49 -15.90
C LEU A 30 3.87 -51.37 -16.92
N LEU A 31 5.03 -50.71 -16.83
CA LEU A 31 5.54 -49.82 -17.87
C LEU A 31 5.47 -50.53 -19.22
N ALA A 32 5.00 -49.84 -20.25
CA ALA A 32 4.67 -50.41 -21.56
C ALA A 32 5.92 -50.82 -22.39
N LYS A 33 6.93 -51.46 -21.79
CA LYS A 33 8.11 -52.02 -22.50
C LYS A 33 7.76 -53.15 -23.48
N GLN A 34 6.50 -53.60 -23.55
CA GLN A 34 6.03 -54.65 -24.46
C GLN A 34 4.99 -54.18 -25.50
N ALA A 35 4.60 -52.90 -25.50
CA ALA A 35 3.73 -52.37 -26.55
C ALA A 35 4.58 -51.97 -27.76
N LYS A 36 4.43 -52.66 -28.90
CA LYS A 36 5.03 -52.31 -30.21
C LYS A 36 4.41 -51.02 -30.81
N ASP A 37 4.22 -49.97 -30.02
CA ASP A 37 3.65 -48.69 -30.47
C ASP A 37 4.55 -47.55 -29.98
N GLU A 38 5.22 -46.86 -30.91
CA GLU A 38 6.39 -45.97 -30.69
C GLU A 38 6.11 -44.74 -29.81
N HIS A 39 4.88 -44.52 -29.33
CA HIS A 39 4.48 -43.31 -28.62
C HIS A 39 3.72 -43.52 -27.30
N LEU A 40 3.16 -44.71 -27.03
CA LEU A 40 2.49 -44.98 -25.75
C LEU A 40 3.51 -45.45 -24.72
N THR A 41 3.85 -44.61 -23.74
CA THR A 41 4.97 -44.89 -22.83
C THR A 41 4.54 -45.40 -21.46
N ALA A 42 3.36 -45.03 -20.95
CA ALA A 42 2.85 -45.57 -19.68
C ALA A 42 1.32 -45.46 -19.50
N ILE A 43 0.76 -46.35 -18.67
CA ILE A 43 -0.60 -46.22 -18.11
C ILE A 43 -0.55 -46.34 -16.58
N TYR A 44 -1.04 -45.32 -15.90
CA TYR A 44 -1.09 -45.23 -14.44
C TYR A 44 -2.53 -45.44 -13.96
N ARG A 45 -2.78 -46.50 -13.17
CA ARG A 45 -4.13 -46.86 -12.68
C ARG A 45 -4.33 -46.36 -11.24
N TYR A 46 -5.48 -45.73 -10.96
CA TYR A 46 -5.86 -45.23 -9.64
C TYR A 46 -7.04 -46.04 -9.08
N TYR A 47 -6.99 -46.42 -7.81
CA TYR A 47 -7.96 -47.32 -7.15
C TYR A 47 -8.68 -46.65 -5.97
N SER A 48 -9.80 -47.24 -5.53
CA SER A 48 -10.68 -46.70 -4.49
C SER A 48 -10.31 -47.01 -3.03
N THR A 49 -9.46 -48.01 -2.77
CA THR A 49 -9.09 -48.49 -1.42
C THR A 49 -7.63 -48.93 -1.35
N ASN A 50 -7.03 -48.90 -0.15
CA ASN A 50 -5.62 -49.26 0.13
C ASN A 50 -5.39 -50.75 0.45
N THR A 51 -6.24 -51.68 0.01
CA THR A 51 -6.14 -53.10 0.37
C THR A 51 -6.08 -54.02 -0.88
N PRO A 52 -5.37 -55.16 -0.79
CA PRO A 52 -4.68 -55.80 -1.92
C PRO A 52 -5.58 -56.46 -2.99
N ASN A 53 -5.02 -56.62 -4.19
CA ASN A 53 -5.41 -57.66 -5.15
C ASN A 53 -4.75 -58.99 -4.71
N PRO A 54 -5.49 -60.09 -4.45
CA PRO A 54 -4.94 -61.32 -3.83
C PRO A 54 -4.01 -62.20 -4.69
N SER A 55 -3.38 -61.70 -5.75
CA SER A 55 -2.83 -62.56 -6.81
C SER A 55 -1.31 -62.54 -7.01
N ASN A 56 -0.49 -61.95 -6.13
CA ASN A 56 0.96 -61.82 -6.37
C ASN A 56 1.91 -62.30 -5.26
N HIS A 57 1.51 -63.28 -4.43
CA HIS A 57 2.48 -64.05 -3.63
C HIS A 57 2.38 -65.55 -3.89
N GLN A 58 3.03 -65.99 -4.96
CA GLN A 58 3.70 -67.28 -5.00
C GLN A 58 5.14 -67.04 -5.46
N ASN A 59 6.07 -66.94 -4.51
CA ASN A 59 7.22 -67.84 -4.40
C ASN A 59 8.29 -67.26 -3.46
N ASN A 60 8.75 -68.15 -2.57
CA ASN A 60 10.06 -68.23 -1.94
C ASN A 60 10.46 -67.15 -0.93
N ALA A 61 10.33 -67.46 0.37
CA ALA A 61 11.47 -67.97 1.14
C ALA A 61 11.04 -68.32 2.58
N THR A 62 11.40 -69.53 2.99
CA THR A 62 11.34 -70.11 4.33
C THR A 62 12.43 -69.55 5.25
N MET A 63 12.09 -69.21 6.50
CA MET A 63 12.63 -69.80 7.75
C MET A 63 12.48 -68.86 8.98
N ASP A 64 11.72 -69.35 9.97
CA ASP A 64 12.02 -69.45 11.42
C ASP A 64 12.82 -68.35 12.13
N ASN A 65 12.23 -67.60 13.08
CA ASN A 65 12.06 -68.01 14.49
C ASN A 65 11.75 -66.83 15.45
N ALA A 66 10.70 -67.04 16.25
CA ALA A 66 10.57 -66.82 17.70
C ALA A 66 10.76 -65.44 18.38
N ALA A 67 9.64 -65.04 19.02
CA ALA A 67 9.48 -64.67 20.43
C ALA A 67 9.74 -63.22 20.89
N GLY A 68 8.77 -62.69 21.64
CA GLY A 68 9.02 -61.68 22.69
C GLY A 68 8.07 -60.50 22.72
N VAL A 69 6.87 -60.69 23.28
CA VAL A 69 5.99 -59.61 23.74
C VAL A 69 6.49 -59.11 25.10
N SER A 70 6.65 -57.78 25.26
CA SER A 70 6.38 -57.07 26.52
C SER A 70 6.05 -55.61 26.16
N ASP A 71 4.78 -55.23 26.07
CA ASP A 71 4.00 -54.66 27.18
C ASP A 71 4.77 -53.62 28.00
N THR A 72 4.93 -52.41 27.46
CA THR A 72 4.89 -51.16 28.25
C THR A 72 4.71 -49.95 27.33
N ALA A 73 3.46 -49.62 26.99
CA ALA A 73 3.01 -48.25 26.67
C ALA A 73 1.48 -48.19 26.53
N LYS A 74 0.74 -48.86 27.43
CA LYS A 74 -0.67 -48.53 27.70
C LYS A 74 -0.68 -47.50 28.82
N GLN A 75 -0.75 -46.22 28.46
CA GLN A 75 -1.39 -45.13 29.22
C GLN A 75 -0.94 -43.77 28.65
N ILE A 76 -1.48 -43.39 27.49
CA ILE A 76 -1.70 -41.97 27.18
C ILE A 76 -3.08 -41.85 26.52
N ASP A 77 -4.02 -41.40 27.35
CA ASP A 77 -5.19 -40.57 27.05
C ASP A 77 -6.30 -41.09 26.09
N GLU A 78 -7.25 -41.82 26.67
CA GLU A 78 -8.51 -42.30 26.06
C GLU A 78 -9.58 -41.21 25.80
N GLN A 79 -9.26 -39.91 25.86
CA GLN A 79 -10.27 -38.84 25.75
C GLN A 79 -10.42 -38.12 24.40
N ASN A 80 -9.73 -38.53 23.32
CA ASN A 80 -9.95 -37.92 21.98
C ASN A 80 -10.32 -38.89 20.84
N LEU A 81 -10.68 -40.13 21.14
CA LEU A 81 -10.99 -41.18 20.14
C LEU A 81 -12.48 -41.29 19.73
N SER A 82 -13.30 -40.27 19.93
CA SER A 82 -14.76 -40.37 19.68
C SER A 82 -15.32 -39.59 18.47
N LYS A 83 -14.50 -39.11 17.53
CA LYS A 83 -15.00 -38.52 16.27
C LYS A 83 -14.17 -38.86 15.02
N LEU A 84 -14.00 -40.13 14.72
CA LEU A 84 -13.85 -40.59 13.33
C LEU A 84 -14.29 -42.06 13.27
N ASP A 85 -15.37 -42.32 12.54
CA ASP A 85 -15.86 -43.66 12.19
C ASP A 85 -14.79 -44.38 11.35
N ILE A 86 -13.87 -45.12 11.97
CA ILE A 86 -12.84 -45.93 11.27
C ILE A 86 -13.30 -47.39 11.09
N THR A 87 -14.57 -47.70 11.33
CA THR A 87 -15.15 -49.00 10.95
C THR A 87 -15.99 -48.88 9.68
N LYS A 88 -15.33 -48.74 8.51
CA LYS A 88 -15.94 -49.07 7.21
C LYS A 88 -14.99 -49.91 6.34
N SER A 89 -15.40 -51.17 6.19
CA SER A 89 -15.12 -52.09 5.07
C SER A 89 -13.69 -52.59 4.88
N ILE A 90 -13.36 -53.70 5.56
CA ILE A 90 -12.19 -54.56 5.30
C ILE A 90 -12.43 -55.54 4.11
N ASN A 91 -13.52 -55.39 3.33
CA ASN A 91 -13.94 -56.39 2.34
C ASN A 91 -14.22 -55.90 0.91
N ASP A 92 -13.82 -54.68 0.51
CA ASP A 92 -13.97 -54.24 -0.87
C ASP A 92 -12.70 -54.47 -1.69
N THR A 93 -12.81 -55.26 -2.77
CA THR A 93 -11.81 -55.35 -3.82
C THR A 93 -11.51 -53.94 -4.36
N PRO A 94 -10.23 -53.56 -4.55
CA PRO A 94 -9.89 -52.22 -5.00
C PRO A 94 -10.53 -51.95 -6.37
N LYS A 95 -11.47 -50.98 -6.40
CA LYS A 95 -12.17 -50.59 -7.62
C LYS A 95 -11.33 -49.58 -8.37
N GLU A 96 -11.00 -49.85 -9.63
CA GLU A 96 -10.35 -48.88 -10.49
C GLU A 96 -11.27 -47.66 -10.68
N LEU A 97 -10.76 -46.48 -10.35
CA LEU A 97 -11.46 -45.21 -10.47
C LEU A 97 -11.23 -44.60 -11.85
N PHE A 98 -9.96 -44.44 -12.22
CA PHE A 98 -9.54 -43.91 -13.51
C PHE A 98 -8.10 -44.30 -13.83
N VAL A 99 -7.72 -44.12 -15.09
CA VAL A 99 -6.36 -44.35 -15.59
C VAL A 99 -5.82 -43.08 -16.22
N LYS A 100 -4.54 -42.78 -16.02
CA LYS A 100 -3.82 -41.74 -16.77
C LYS A 100 -2.94 -42.39 -17.81
N VAL A 101 -3.08 -41.93 -19.05
CA VAL A 101 -2.31 -42.45 -20.17
C VAL A 101 -1.27 -41.41 -20.57
N ARG A 102 0.00 -41.84 -20.68
CA ARG A 102 1.13 -41.03 -21.07
C ARG A 102 1.61 -41.43 -22.47
N PHE A 103 1.72 -40.43 -23.34
CA PHE A 103 2.40 -40.52 -24.62
C PHE A 103 3.58 -39.56 -24.64
N ASP A 104 4.76 -40.05 -24.98
CA ASP A 104 5.92 -39.21 -25.25
C ASP A 104 6.16 -39.18 -26.76
N THR A 105 6.27 -37.97 -27.32
CA THR A 105 6.51 -37.72 -28.75
C THR A 105 7.60 -36.68 -28.91
N ASP A 106 8.21 -36.59 -30.09
CA ASP A 106 9.21 -35.55 -30.43
C ASP A 106 8.68 -34.11 -30.25
N LYS A 107 7.35 -33.93 -30.22
CA LYS A 107 6.68 -32.63 -30.05
C LYS A 107 6.26 -32.33 -28.61
N GLY A 108 6.55 -33.23 -27.66
CA GLY A 108 6.26 -33.07 -26.24
C GLY A 108 5.49 -34.25 -25.62
N LYS A 109 5.25 -34.14 -24.31
CA LYS A 109 4.50 -35.12 -23.49
C LYS A 109 2.99 -34.84 -23.50
N TRP A 110 2.19 -35.88 -23.69
CA TRP A 110 0.74 -35.84 -23.57
C TRP A 110 0.29 -36.80 -22.47
N ILE A 111 -0.29 -36.26 -21.39
CA ILE A 111 -0.79 -37.04 -20.25
C ILE A 111 -2.26 -36.69 -20.06
N LYS A 112 -3.16 -37.67 -20.18
CA LYS A 112 -4.60 -37.46 -20.00
C LYS A 112 -5.27 -38.57 -19.17
N PRO A 113 -6.18 -38.20 -18.25
CA PRO A 113 -6.98 -39.15 -17.49
C PRO A 113 -8.17 -39.68 -18.31
N PHE A 114 -8.56 -40.91 -18.03
CA PHE A 114 -9.72 -41.61 -18.57
C PHE A 114 -10.41 -42.40 -17.47
N TYR A 115 -11.74 -42.37 -17.41
CA TYR A 115 -12.52 -43.15 -16.46
C TYR A 115 -13.55 -44.02 -17.17
N PHE A 116 -13.88 -45.18 -16.60
CA PHE A 116 -14.88 -46.08 -17.14
C PHE A 116 -16.27 -45.69 -16.61
N ASP A 117 -17.21 -45.38 -17.51
CA ASP A 117 -18.57 -44.93 -17.14
C ASP A 117 -19.59 -46.06 -16.98
N GLY A 118 -19.13 -47.33 -17.02
CA GLY A 118 -19.97 -48.52 -17.02
C GLY A 118 -20.21 -49.11 -18.41
N GLN A 119 -19.94 -48.36 -19.49
CA GLN A 119 -20.04 -48.85 -20.87
C GLN A 119 -18.76 -48.64 -21.68
N LYS A 120 -18.09 -47.49 -21.48
CA LYS A 120 -16.86 -47.11 -22.20
C LYS A 120 -15.97 -46.20 -21.36
N TYR A 121 -14.70 -46.14 -21.73
CA TYR A 121 -13.80 -45.13 -21.19
C TYR A 121 -14.10 -43.76 -21.79
N LYS A 122 -14.20 -42.75 -20.91
CA LYS A 122 -14.39 -41.34 -21.26
C LYS A 122 -13.15 -40.55 -20.87
N LEU A 123 -12.80 -39.55 -21.70
CA LEU A 123 -11.74 -38.60 -21.39
C LEU A 123 -12.13 -37.74 -20.18
N GLY A 124 -11.24 -37.64 -19.21
CA GLY A 124 -11.45 -36.91 -17.97
C GLY A 124 -11.28 -37.79 -16.73
N GLU A 125 -11.43 -37.16 -15.57
CA GLU A 125 -11.54 -37.85 -14.28
C GLU A 125 -13.03 -38.01 -13.92
N PRO A 126 -13.40 -39.05 -13.16
CA PRO A 126 -14.76 -39.17 -12.64
C PRO A 126 -14.99 -38.07 -11.60
N ASN A 127 -16.26 -37.76 -11.32
CA ASN A 127 -16.59 -36.79 -10.28
C ASN A 127 -16.35 -37.42 -8.91
N LEU A 128 -15.18 -37.16 -8.32
CA LEU A 128 -14.75 -37.70 -7.03
C LEU A 128 -14.83 -36.61 -5.97
N THR A 129 -15.35 -36.94 -4.78
CA THR A 129 -15.41 -36.04 -3.62
C THR A 129 -14.03 -35.64 -3.13
N GLN A 130 -13.07 -36.57 -3.21
CA GLN A 130 -11.66 -36.39 -2.91
C GLN A 130 -10.83 -37.23 -3.88
N LYS A 131 -9.68 -36.72 -4.31
CA LYS A 131 -8.82 -37.41 -5.27
C LYS A 131 -7.97 -38.48 -4.56
N PRO A 132 -7.92 -39.72 -5.08
CA PRO A 132 -7.07 -40.77 -4.52
C PRO A 132 -5.59 -40.45 -4.70
N LEU A 133 -4.77 -40.87 -3.74
CA LEU A 133 -3.32 -40.90 -3.87
C LEU A 133 -2.89 -41.96 -4.88
N TYR A 134 -1.81 -41.73 -5.64
CA TYR A 134 -1.32 -42.72 -6.60
C TYR A 134 -0.55 -43.84 -5.89
N LEU A 135 -1.20 -44.97 -5.64
CA LEU A 135 -0.64 -46.10 -4.88
C LEU A 135 -0.49 -47.33 -5.78
N PRO A 136 0.62 -47.46 -6.52
CA PRO A 136 0.92 -48.64 -7.33
C PRO A 136 1.24 -49.89 -6.50
N GLN A 137 1.59 -49.73 -5.22
CA GLN A 137 1.83 -50.82 -4.28
C GLN A 137 1.32 -50.42 -2.89
N PRO A 138 1.03 -51.37 -1.99
CA PRO A 138 0.58 -51.06 -0.64
C PRO A 138 1.69 -50.38 0.17
N ILE A 139 1.27 -49.52 1.10
CA ILE A 139 2.13 -48.83 2.07
C ILE A 139 1.59 -49.16 3.46
N TYR A 140 2.49 -49.41 4.41
CA TYR A 140 2.19 -49.78 5.78
C TYR A 140 2.76 -48.76 6.78
N GLN A 141 2.16 -48.72 7.97
CA GLN A 141 2.65 -47.88 9.05
C GLN A 141 4.10 -48.24 9.41
N GLY A 142 4.97 -47.23 9.52
CA GLY A 142 6.40 -47.38 9.73
C GLY A 142 7.24 -47.38 8.44
N ASP A 143 6.62 -47.42 7.27
CA ASP A 143 7.33 -47.32 5.99
C ASP A 143 7.92 -45.93 5.76
N THR A 144 9.11 -45.89 5.14
CA THR A 144 9.68 -44.68 4.56
C THR A 144 9.25 -44.55 3.11
N VAL A 145 8.51 -43.49 2.80
CA VAL A 145 7.86 -43.31 1.49
C VAL A 145 8.36 -42.04 0.81
N TYR A 146 8.86 -42.17 -0.41
CA TYR A 146 9.25 -41.03 -1.24
C TYR A 146 8.03 -40.40 -1.92
N LEU A 147 7.79 -39.12 -1.66
CA LEU A 147 6.77 -38.32 -2.32
C LEU A 147 7.41 -37.53 -3.46
N VAL A 148 6.94 -37.77 -4.69
CA VAL A 148 7.45 -37.14 -5.92
C VAL A 148 6.30 -36.51 -6.73
N GLU A 149 6.62 -35.60 -7.65
CA GLU A 149 5.60 -34.85 -8.40
C GLU A 149 4.83 -35.68 -9.46
N GLY A 150 5.50 -36.65 -10.09
CA GLY A 150 4.96 -37.38 -11.24
C GLY A 150 4.97 -38.90 -11.10
N GLU A 151 4.03 -39.58 -11.76
CA GLU A 151 3.91 -41.04 -11.70
C GLU A 151 5.13 -41.75 -12.33
N LYS A 152 5.81 -41.12 -13.32
CA LYS A 152 7.05 -41.67 -13.90
C LYS A 152 8.16 -41.80 -12.86
N CYS A 153 8.32 -40.78 -12.01
CA CYS A 153 9.29 -40.74 -10.93
C CYS A 153 9.00 -41.82 -9.87
N VAL A 154 7.71 -42.04 -9.57
CA VAL A 154 7.28 -43.13 -8.68
C VAL A 154 7.80 -44.47 -9.18
N HIS A 155 7.52 -44.83 -10.43
CA HIS A 155 7.98 -46.10 -10.99
C HIS A 155 9.50 -46.24 -11.04
N ALA A 156 10.23 -45.15 -11.29
CA ALA A 156 11.69 -45.16 -11.26
C ALA A 156 12.25 -45.57 -9.90
N LEU A 157 11.67 -45.03 -8.82
CA LEU A 157 12.04 -45.37 -7.44
C LEU A 157 11.59 -46.79 -7.06
N LEU A 158 10.41 -47.22 -7.53
CA LEU A 158 9.92 -48.57 -7.34
C LEU A 158 10.82 -49.63 -7.98
N ASP A 159 11.28 -49.39 -9.20
CA ASP A 159 12.09 -50.32 -9.98
C ASP A 159 13.43 -50.63 -9.25
N ILE A 160 13.96 -49.67 -8.49
CA ILE A 160 15.16 -49.85 -7.64
C ILE A 160 14.83 -50.25 -6.18
N GLY A 161 13.57 -50.55 -5.87
CA GLY A 161 13.15 -51.06 -4.56
C GLY A 161 13.02 -50.03 -3.45
N LEU A 162 12.69 -48.77 -3.78
CA LEU A 162 12.26 -47.72 -2.83
C LEU A 162 10.75 -47.51 -2.91
N LEU A 163 10.08 -47.38 -1.76
CA LEU A 163 8.64 -47.11 -1.74
C LEU A 163 8.38 -45.66 -2.15
N ALA A 164 7.54 -45.43 -3.17
CA ALA A 164 7.24 -44.09 -3.65
C ALA A 164 5.76 -43.91 -4.02
N THR A 165 5.28 -42.67 -3.94
CA THR A 165 3.91 -42.28 -4.32
C THR A 165 3.84 -40.82 -4.78
N THR A 166 2.71 -40.42 -5.36
CA THR A 166 2.46 -39.05 -5.83
C THR A 166 1.00 -38.66 -5.68
N THR A 167 0.73 -37.36 -5.54
CA THR A 167 -0.61 -36.77 -5.64
C THR A 167 -1.12 -36.69 -7.08
N GLY A 168 -0.32 -37.12 -8.06
CA GLY A 168 -0.68 -37.15 -9.48
C GLY A 168 -0.43 -35.84 -10.22
N GLY A 169 0.55 -35.05 -9.78
CA GLY A 169 0.97 -33.78 -10.39
C GLY A 169 0.81 -32.55 -9.49
N ALA A 170 1.58 -31.51 -9.79
CA ALA A 170 1.74 -30.30 -8.97
C ALA A 170 0.45 -29.54 -8.61
N THR A 171 -0.60 -29.63 -9.43
CA THR A 171 -1.85 -28.85 -9.26
C THR A 171 -2.93 -29.55 -8.42
N THR A 172 -2.57 -30.63 -7.73
CA THR A 172 -3.55 -31.61 -7.20
C THR A 172 -3.54 -31.76 -5.68
N ILE A 173 -2.63 -31.09 -4.97
CA ILE A 173 -2.36 -31.32 -3.53
C ILE A 173 -3.58 -31.07 -2.66
N GLY A 174 -4.21 -29.88 -2.74
CA GLY A 174 -5.31 -29.48 -1.86
C GLY A 174 -6.62 -30.28 -2.01
N LYS A 175 -6.69 -31.24 -2.94
CA LYS A 175 -7.86 -32.11 -3.15
C LYS A 175 -7.53 -33.61 -2.99
N CYS A 176 -6.28 -33.95 -2.71
CA CYS A 176 -5.83 -35.33 -2.59
C CYS A 176 -6.08 -35.87 -1.17
N ASP A 177 -6.42 -37.15 -1.06
CA ASP A 177 -6.50 -37.86 0.20
C ASP A 177 -5.11 -38.34 0.63
N LEU A 178 -4.54 -37.71 1.65
CA LEU A 178 -3.24 -38.05 2.22
C LEU A 178 -3.35 -38.99 3.43
N THR A 179 -4.56 -39.36 3.85
CA THR A 179 -4.75 -40.33 4.94
C THR A 179 -4.05 -41.68 4.74
N PRO A 180 -3.79 -42.19 3.50
CA PRO A 180 -2.95 -43.38 3.30
C PRO A 180 -1.54 -43.30 3.90
N LEU A 181 -1.01 -42.10 4.13
CA LEU A 181 0.35 -41.86 4.60
C LEU A 181 0.44 -41.74 6.13
N LEU A 182 -0.69 -41.85 6.85
CA LEU A 182 -0.71 -41.76 8.30
C LEU A 182 0.18 -42.84 8.92
N GLY A 183 1.13 -42.41 9.75
CA GLY A 183 2.09 -43.29 10.42
C GLY A 183 3.28 -43.73 9.56
N CYS A 184 3.43 -43.21 8.33
CA CYS A 184 4.64 -43.36 7.52
C CYS A 184 5.61 -42.19 7.76
N HIS A 185 6.88 -42.35 7.37
CA HIS A 185 7.83 -41.24 7.24
C HIS A 185 7.97 -40.85 5.76
N CYS A 186 7.55 -39.64 5.40
CA CYS A 186 7.54 -39.18 4.02
C CYS A 186 8.80 -38.38 3.66
N ILE A 187 9.52 -38.76 2.60
CA ILE A 187 10.65 -37.99 2.06
C ILE A 187 10.20 -37.28 0.79
N LEU A 188 10.15 -35.94 0.81
CA LEU A 188 9.69 -35.14 -0.33
C LEU A 188 10.86 -34.90 -1.29
N TRP A 189 10.71 -35.33 -2.54
CA TRP A 189 11.68 -35.09 -3.61
C TRP A 189 10.98 -34.39 -4.78
N ARG A 190 11.08 -33.05 -4.79
CA ARG A 190 10.48 -32.17 -5.81
C ARG A 190 11.29 -32.16 -7.12
N ASP A 191 10.71 -31.62 -8.19
CA ASP A 191 11.45 -31.28 -9.39
C ASP A 191 12.36 -30.05 -9.13
N ASN A 192 13.50 -29.97 -9.83
CA ASN A 192 14.43 -28.84 -9.69
C ASN A 192 13.97 -27.61 -10.50
N ASP A 193 12.80 -27.07 -10.16
CA ASP A 193 12.28 -25.83 -10.70
C ASP A 193 11.41 -25.05 -9.69
N ASP A 194 10.98 -23.84 -10.06
CA ASP A 194 10.14 -22.97 -9.21
C ASP A 194 8.77 -23.60 -8.90
N SER A 195 8.24 -24.45 -9.78
CA SER A 195 6.94 -25.12 -9.57
C SER A 195 7.08 -26.21 -8.51
N GLY A 196 8.21 -26.92 -8.50
CA GLY A 196 8.51 -27.93 -7.49
C GLY A 196 8.71 -27.35 -6.09
N HIS A 197 9.29 -26.15 -5.97
CA HIS A 197 9.36 -25.46 -4.68
C HIS A 197 7.97 -25.20 -4.10
N LYS A 198 7.06 -24.66 -4.93
CA LYS A 198 5.68 -24.41 -4.52
C LYS A 198 4.94 -25.70 -4.17
N TRP A 199 5.13 -26.76 -4.96
CA TRP A 199 4.56 -28.08 -4.69
C TRP A 199 5.01 -28.62 -3.33
N GLN A 200 6.30 -28.50 -3.02
CA GLN A 200 6.87 -28.92 -1.75
C GLN A 200 6.24 -28.19 -0.56
N ASP A 201 6.13 -26.86 -0.62
CA ASP A 201 5.57 -26.04 0.48
C ASP A 201 4.08 -26.35 0.74
N GLU A 202 3.31 -26.52 -0.33
CA GLU A 202 1.89 -26.90 -0.25
C GLU A 202 1.75 -28.30 0.38
N LEU A 203 2.64 -29.25 0.04
CA LEU A 203 2.61 -30.60 0.57
C LEU A 203 3.08 -30.67 2.04
N ILE A 204 4.12 -29.93 2.42
CA ILE A 204 4.56 -29.77 3.81
C ILE A 204 3.40 -29.27 4.67
N THR A 205 2.67 -28.26 4.19
CA THR A 205 1.50 -27.71 4.91
C THR A 205 0.42 -28.79 5.10
N ALA A 206 0.13 -29.58 4.07
CA ALA A 206 -0.86 -30.64 4.12
C ALA A 206 -0.45 -31.80 5.05
N LEU A 207 0.83 -32.21 5.03
CA LEU A 207 1.37 -33.26 5.90
C LEU A 207 1.42 -32.82 7.36
N ASN A 208 1.83 -31.58 7.62
CA ASN A 208 1.77 -30.97 8.95
C ASN A 208 0.35 -30.93 9.51
N GLY A 209 -0.63 -30.58 8.68
CA GLY A 209 -2.04 -30.57 9.07
C GLY A 209 -2.60 -31.94 9.49
N LEU A 210 -1.93 -33.03 9.09
CA LEU A 210 -2.28 -34.41 9.44
C LEU A 210 -1.30 -35.06 10.42
N ASN A 211 -0.34 -34.31 10.97
CA ASN A 211 0.74 -34.82 11.82
C ASN A 211 1.52 -36.01 11.20
N ILE A 212 1.75 -35.97 9.89
CA ILE A 212 2.54 -37.00 9.19
C ILE A 212 4.03 -36.63 9.26
N SER A 213 4.85 -37.57 9.73
CA SER A 213 6.31 -37.39 9.81
C SER A 213 6.89 -37.23 8.41
N HIS A 214 7.71 -36.21 8.20
CA HIS A 214 8.30 -35.97 6.89
C HIS A 214 9.66 -35.27 6.95
N SER A 215 10.44 -35.45 5.89
CA SER A 215 11.70 -34.77 5.60
C SER A 215 11.72 -34.33 4.13
N VAL A 216 12.58 -33.37 3.80
CA VAL A 216 12.71 -32.83 2.44
C VAL A 216 14.08 -33.19 1.88
N MET A 217 14.13 -33.64 0.63
CA MET A 217 15.40 -33.88 -0.07
C MET A 217 16.11 -32.56 -0.35
N ASP A 218 17.37 -32.42 0.07
CA ASP A 218 18.18 -31.25 -0.28
C ASP A 218 18.67 -31.38 -1.72
N ILE A 219 17.88 -30.86 -2.66
CA ILE A 219 18.17 -30.91 -4.09
C ILE A 219 19.49 -30.21 -4.44
N ALA A 220 19.91 -29.19 -3.69
CA ALA A 220 21.20 -28.55 -3.94
C ALA A 220 22.38 -29.49 -3.63
N GLY A 221 22.18 -30.44 -2.72
CA GLY A 221 23.13 -31.50 -2.37
C GLY A 221 23.05 -32.75 -3.26
N VAL A 222 22.12 -32.82 -4.22
CA VAL A 222 21.99 -33.96 -5.15
C VAL A 222 22.96 -33.80 -6.32
N LEU A 223 24.04 -34.60 -6.32
CA LEU A 223 25.09 -34.58 -7.34
C LEU A 223 25.02 -35.82 -8.24
N LEU A 224 25.10 -35.59 -9.55
CA LEU A 224 25.20 -36.62 -10.59
C LEU A 224 26.60 -37.28 -10.58
N PRO A 225 26.82 -38.44 -11.27
CA PRO A 225 28.09 -39.17 -11.26
C PRO A 225 29.33 -38.34 -11.65
N ASN A 226 29.12 -37.26 -12.41
CA ASN A 226 30.15 -36.33 -12.86
C ASN A 226 30.38 -35.14 -11.90
N ASN A 227 29.86 -35.20 -10.67
CA ASN A 227 29.84 -34.13 -9.68
C ASN A 227 29.11 -32.84 -10.14
N GLN A 228 28.24 -32.93 -11.16
CA GLN A 228 27.39 -31.81 -11.52
C GLN A 228 26.09 -31.83 -10.71
N PRO A 229 25.53 -30.65 -10.38
CA PRO A 229 24.22 -30.58 -9.76
C PRO A 229 23.15 -31.08 -10.74
N LEU A 230 22.01 -31.52 -10.19
CA LEU A 230 20.82 -31.82 -10.97
C LEU A 230 20.45 -30.60 -11.84
N ALA A 231 20.23 -30.80 -13.14
CA ALA A 231 19.96 -29.71 -14.08
C ALA A 231 18.65 -28.98 -13.76
N ASP A 232 18.46 -27.78 -14.32
CA ASP A 232 17.16 -27.07 -14.28
C ASP A 232 16.06 -27.98 -14.84
N LYS A 233 14.97 -28.14 -14.07
CA LYS A 233 13.86 -29.08 -14.31
C LYS A 233 14.22 -30.57 -14.23
N GLY A 234 15.39 -30.90 -13.70
CA GLY A 234 15.75 -32.28 -13.42
C GLY A 234 14.93 -32.85 -12.27
N ASP A 235 14.61 -34.14 -12.34
CA ASP A 235 13.83 -34.86 -11.33
C ASP A 235 14.60 -36.11 -10.81
N CYS A 236 13.98 -36.89 -9.93
CA CYS A 236 14.62 -38.12 -9.43
C CYS A 236 14.80 -39.20 -10.52
N TYR A 237 14.00 -39.16 -11.60
CA TYR A 237 14.19 -40.07 -12.74
C TYR A 237 15.49 -39.72 -13.48
N ASP A 238 15.76 -38.44 -13.71
CA ASP A 238 17.00 -37.99 -14.34
C ASP A 238 18.23 -38.36 -13.49
N TYR A 239 18.12 -38.25 -12.16
CA TYR A 239 19.16 -38.71 -11.23
C TYR A 239 19.44 -40.22 -11.38
N ILE A 240 18.40 -41.06 -11.26
CA ILE A 240 18.53 -42.53 -11.37
C ILE A 240 19.11 -42.92 -12.73
N TYR A 241 18.61 -42.32 -13.81
CA TYR A 241 19.04 -42.67 -15.17
C TYR A 241 20.50 -42.28 -15.44
N SER A 242 20.98 -41.18 -14.86
CA SER A 242 22.39 -40.78 -14.98
C SER A 242 23.36 -41.82 -14.37
N TRP A 243 22.96 -42.45 -13.26
CA TRP A 243 23.76 -43.50 -12.62
C TRP A 243 23.69 -44.84 -13.37
N TYR A 244 22.54 -45.17 -13.99
CA TYR A 244 22.46 -46.29 -14.93
C TYR A 244 23.37 -46.09 -16.15
N GLU A 245 23.42 -44.88 -16.72
CA GLU A 245 24.35 -44.57 -17.82
C GLU A 245 25.82 -44.68 -17.39
N TYR A 246 26.10 -44.48 -16.11
CA TYR A 246 27.43 -44.65 -15.52
C TYR A 246 27.77 -46.11 -15.16
N GLY A 247 26.81 -47.02 -15.25
CA GLY A 247 27.00 -48.47 -15.05
C GLY A 247 26.74 -48.98 -13.64
N GLU A 248 26.08 -48.20 -12.78
CA GLU A 248 25.64 -48.67 -11.46
C GLU A 248 24.44 -49.64 -11.55
N ASP A 249 24.31 -50.50 -10.53
CA ASP A 249 23.17 -51.41 -10.40
C ASP A 249 22.07 -50.84 -9.48
N ASP A 250 20.92 -51.52 -9.45
CA ASP A 250 19.75 -51.06 -8.69
C ASP A 250 20.05 -50.87 -7.19
N ASN A 251 20.90 -51.74 -6.60
CA ASN A 251 21.25 -51.67 -5.19
C ASN A 251 22.20 -50.49 -4.91
N GLY A 252 23.19 -50.26 -5.77
CA GLY A 252 24.10 -49.12 -5.67
C GLY A 252 23.35 -47.80 -5.74
N ILE A 253 22.43 -47.65 -6.70
CA ILE A 253 21.61 -46.44 -6.85
C ILE A 253 20.71 -46.24 -5.62
N LYS A 254 20.12 -47.33 -5.11
CA LYS A 254 19.29 -47.28 -3.89
C LYS A 254 20.09 -46.80 -2.68
N ASP A 255 21.26 -47.35 -2.44
CA ASP A 255 22.13 -46.96 -1.32
C ASP A 255 22.55 -45.49 -1.43
N MET A 256 22.88 -45.04 -2.65
CA MET A 256 23.21 -43.63 -2.91
C MET A 256 22.03 -42.70 -2.60
N ILE A 257 20.81 -43.05 -3.02
CA ILE A 257 19.61 -42.26 -2.73
C ILE A 257 19.35 -42.17 -1.24
N GLN A 258 19.48 -43.28 -0.52
CA GLN A 258 19.29 -43.32 0.94
C GLN A 258 20.35 -42.52 1.71
N ALA A 259 21.53 -42.31 1.10
CA ALA A 259 22.60 -41.48 1.65
C ALA A 259 22.49 -39.99 1.29
N LEU A 260 21.54 -39.58 0.44
CA LEU A 260 21.36 -38.18 0.07
C LEU A 260 20.94 -37.31 1.27
N PRO A 261 21.41 -36.06 1.33
CA PRO A 261 21.08 -35.16 2.43
C PRO A 261 19.59 -34.85 2.48
N THR A 262 18.98 -35.06 3.65
CA THR A 262 17.60 -34.65 3.94
C THR A 262 17.58 -33.51 4.97
N ILE A 263 16.62 -32.60 4.81
CA ILE A 263 16.35 -31.49 5.71
C ILE A 263 15.03 -31.80 6.43
N THR A 264 15.04 -31.84 7.76
CA THR A 264 13.79 -31.92 8.52
C THR A 264 13.24 -30.50 8.71
N PRO A 265 12.08 -30.15 8.12
CA PRO A 265 11.48 -28.84 8.35
C PRO A 265 11.09 -28.70 9.83
N VAL A 266 11.58 -27.66 10.51
CA VAL A 266 11.32 -27.43 11.93
C VAL A 266 9.83 -27.11 12.12
N ASN A 267 9.15 -27.92 12.94
CA ASN A 267 7.77 -27.69 13.36
C ASN A 267 7.68 -26.39 14.17
N GLN A 268 7.11 -25.32 13.60
CA GLN A 268 6.87 -24.05 14.30
C GLN A 268 5.70 -24.08 15.31
N ASN A 269 5.36 -25.25 15.87
CA ASN A 269 4.23 -25.43 16.79
C ASN A 269 4.63 -25.96 18.18
N SER A 270 5.75 -25.50 18.72
CA SER A 270 5.98 -25.57 20.18
C SER A 270 6.54 -24.24 20.68
N THR A 271 5.64 -23.36 21.09
CA THR A 271 5.95 -22.26 22.02
C THR A 271 6.36 -22.88 23.35
N ASP A 272 7.65 -22.80 23.70
CA ASP A 272 8.15 -22.69 25.08
C ASP A 272 9.68 -22.62 25.10
N ASN A 273 10.24 -21.46 24.72
CA ASN A 273 11.47 -20.94 25.33
C ASN A 273 11.72 -19.48 24.91
N PRO A 274 11.74 -18.49 25.84
CA PRO A 274 11.84 -17.07 25.51
C PRO A 274 13.29 -16.59 25.31
N ASN A 275 14.19 -17.43 24.76
CA ASN A 275 15.61 -17.08 24.58
C ASN A 275 16.23 -17.50 23.24
N ASP A 276 15.47 -18.03 22.28
CA ASP A 276 16.02 -18.25 20.93
C ASP A 276 15.79 -17.01 20.06
N THR A 277 16.89 -16.32 19.81
CA THR A 277 17.02 -15.23 18.84
C THR A 277 16.39 -15.61 17.48
N PRO A 278 15.71 -14.68 16.79
CA PRO A 278 15.11 -14.93 15.48
C PRO A 278 16.16 -15.45 14.49
N ASN A 279 15.81 -16.48 13.72
CA ASN A 279 16.64 -17.05 12.66
C ASN A 279 16.94 -15.96 11.59
N TYR A 280 18.15 -15.39 11.64
CA TYR A 280 18.61 -14.30 10.76
C TYR A 280 18.78 -14.72 9.29
N ASP A 281 18.87 -16.02 8.99
CA ASP A 281 19.30 -16.56 7.68
C ASP A 281 18.26 -16.40 6.55
N TYR A 282 16.96 -16.45 6.87
CA TYR A 282 15.89 -16.21 5.87
C TYR A 282 15.75 -14.72 5.52
N MET A 283 15.94 -13.84 6.50
CA MET A 283 15.89 -12.40 6.30
C MET A 283 17.11 -11.90 5.51
N ASP A 284 18.29 -12.49 5.73
CA ASP A 284 19.50 -12.15 4.97
C ASP A 284 19.38 -12.56 3.49
N ASN A 285 18.79 -13.73 3.18
CA ASN A 285 18.49 -14.14 1.80
C ASN A 285 17.46 -13.21 1.14
N LEU A 286 16.43 -12.77 1.88
CA LEU A 286 15.47 -11.78 1.39
C LEU A 286 16.10 -10.42 1.11
N VAL A 287 17.02 -9.95 1.97
CA VAL A 287 17.76 -8.71 1.75
C VAL A 287 18.62 -8.80 0.49
N GLU A 288 19.28 -9.94 0.25
CA GLU A 288 20.08 -10.16 -0.95
C GLU A 288 19.21 -10.24 -2.23
N GLN A 289 18.08 -10.95 -2.17
CA GLN A 289 17.12 -11.00 -3.28
C GLN A 289 16.51 -9.63 -3.57
N GLU A 290 16.17 -8.85 -2.54
CA GLU A 290 15.67 -7.49 -2.67
C GLU A 290 16.71 -6.58 -3.33
N GLN A 291 17.99 -6.69 -2.94
CA GLN A 291 19.08 -5.93 -3.57
C GLN A 291 19.25 -6.29 -5.05
N LYS A 292 19.25 -7.58 -5.40
CA LYS A 292 19.32 -8.05 -6.79
C LYS A 292 18.12 -7.57 -7.61
N LEU A 293 16.92 -7.60 -7.03
CA LEU A 293 15.72 -7.08 -7.67
C LEU A 293 15.81 -5.57 -7.91
N LYS A 294 16.24 -4.80 -6.91
CA LYS A 294 16.46 -3.34 -7.04
C LYS A 294 17.46 -3.05 -8.16
N GLN A 295 18.56 -3.79 -8.23
CA GLN A 295 19.54 -3.65 -9.30
C GLN A 295 18.96 -3.99 -10.68
N ALA A 296 18.17 -5.07 -10.79
CA ALA A 296 17.50 -5.42 -12.04
C ALA A 296 16.48 -4.36 -12.47
N ILE A 297 15.76 -3.76 -11.52
CA ILE A 297 14.85 -2.62 -11.76
C ILE A 297 15.64 -1.41 -12.28
N ASP A 298 16.79 -1.09 -11.68
CA ASP A 298 17.68 0.00 -12.11
C ASP A 298 18.20 -0.20 -13.54
N GLU A 299 18.62 -1.41 -13.87
CA GLU A 299 19.07 -1.77 -15.21
C GLU A 299 17.94 -1.69 -16.24
N LEU A 300 16.78 -2.27 -15.93
CA LEU A 300 15.57 -2.17 -16.75
C LEU A 300 15.16 -0.71 -16.95
N ALA A 301 15.34 0.13 -15.94
CA ALA A 301 15.00 1.54 -16.02
C ALA A 301 15.92 2.32 -16.97
N ARG A 302 17.18 1.91 -17.14
CA ARG A 302 18.13 2.54 -18.07
C ARG A 302 17.95 2.10 -19.53
N LEU A 303 17.20 1.03 -19.78
CA LEU A 303 17.03 0.49 -21.14
C LEU A 303 16.06 1.33 -22.00
N PRO A 304 16.35 1.47 -23.31
CA PRO A 304 15.39 1.93 -24.30
C PRO A 304 14.09 1.11 -24.27
N GLU A 305 12.96 1.74 -24.59
CA GLU A 305 11.60 1.19 -24.41
C GLU A 305 11.41 -0.22 -24.99
N LEU A 306 11.87 -0.47 -26.23
CA LEU A 306 11.77 -1.78 -26.87
C LEU A 306 12.62 -2.86 -26.18
N GLN A 307 13.82 -2.51 -25.71
CA GLN A 307 14.69 -3.45 -24.99
C GLN A 307 14.13 -3.76 -23.61
N GLN A 308 13.56 -2.76 -22.94
CA GLN A 308 12.87 -2.93 -21.67
C GLN A 308 11.68 -3.90 -21.80
N LEU A 309 10.83 -3.77 -22.83
CA LEU A 309 9.70 -4.67 -23.04
C LEU A 309 10.11 -6.13 -23.21
N LEU A 310 11.27 -6.38 -23.82
CA LEU A 310 11.83 -7.72 -24.01
C LEU A 310 12.46 -8.27 -22.72
N ALA A 311 13.14 -7.41 -21.95
CA ALA A 311 13.84 -7.80 -20.73
C ALA A 311 12.88 -7.96 -19.53
N ILE A 312 11.83 -7.15 -19.43
CA ILE A 312 10.92 -7.14 -18.28
C ILE A 312 10.19 -8.47 -18.09
N GLY A 313 9.90 -9.18 -19.19
CA GLY A 313 9.31 -10.52 -19.12
C GLY A 313 10.26 -11.59 -18.57
N LYS A 314 11.58 -11.41 -18.72
CA LYS A 314 12.59 -12.31 -18.16
C LYS A 314 12.79 -12.04 -16.67
N VAL A 315 12.93 -10.77 -16.30
CA VAL A 315 13.10 -10.34 -14.88
C VAL A 315 11.85 -10.67 -14.06
N SER A 316 10.65 -10.46 -14.63
CA SER A 316 9.37 -10.83 -13.99
C SER A 316 9.33 -12.32 -13.64
N LYS A 317 9.79 -13.20 -14.53
CA LYS A 317 9.86 -14.64 -14.26
C LYS A 317 10.92 -14.97 -13.21
N HIS A 318 12.11 -14.38 -13.33
CA HIS A 318 13.23 -14.66 -12.45
C HIS A 318 12.95 -14.31 -10.98
N PHE A 319 12.26 -13.20 -10.72
CA PHE A 319 11.91 -12.76 -9.36
C PHE A 319 10.49 -13.15 -8.93
N GLY A 320 9.72 -13.86 -9.77
CA GLY A 320 8.34 -14.24 -9.46
C GLY A 320 7.36 -13.06 -9.30
N ILE A 321 7.68 -11.87 -9.83
CA ILE A 321 6.85 -10.66 -9.70
C ILE A 321 5.97 -10.51 -10.93
N PRO A 322 4.65 -10.27 -10.78
CA PRO A 322 3.76 -10.00 -11.90
C PRO A 322 4.29 -8.89 -12.80
N LYS A 323 4.27 -9.11 -14.12
CA LYS A 323 4.83 -8.19 -15.12
C LYS A 323 4.30 -6.76 -14.95
N ASP A 324 3.03 -6.58 -14.62
CA ASP A 324 2.42 -5.26 -14.43
C ASP A 324 2.99 -4.53 -13.20
N LYS A 325 3.23 -5.25 -12.09
CA LYS A 325 3.87 -4.70 -10.89
C LYS A 325 5.33 -4.34 -11.16
N LEU A 326 6.07 -5.20 -11.84
CA LEU A 326 7.46 -4.91 -12.22
C LEU A 326 7.53 -3.71 -13.18
N THR A 327 6.58 -3.60 -14.12
CA THR A 327 6.47 -2.44 -15.03
C THR A 327 6.21 -1.16 -14.25
N CYS A 328 5.37 -1.20 -13.23
CA CYS A 328 5.14 -0.08 -12.31
C CYS A 328 6.44 0.35 -11.62
N LEU A 329 7.13 -0.59 -10.95
CA LEU A 329 8.39 -0.32 -10.24
C LEU A 329 9.50 0.21 -11.16
N VAL A 330 9.60 -0.33 -12.37
CA VAL A 330 10.57 0.12 -13.37
C VAL A 330 10.23 1.50 -13.91
N ASN A 331 8.95 1.83 -14.11
CA ASN A 331 8.53 3.16 -14.53
C ASN A 331 8.73 4.20 -13.42
N GLU A 332 8.43 3.85 -12.18
CA GLU A 332 8.77 4.64 -10.98
C GLU A 332 10.27 4.92 -10.95
N ARG A 333 11.10 3.91 -11.15
CA ARG A 333 12.56 4.08 -11.18
C ARG A 333 13.07 4.85 -12.40
N LYS A 334 12.45 4.70 -13.57
CA LYS A 334 12.77 5.43 -14.83
C LYS A 334 12.57 6.92 -14.72
N GLN A 335 11.54 7.33 -14.00
CA GLN A 335 11.28 8.74 -13.73
C GLN A 335 12.39 9.37 -12.87
N GLY A 336 13.31 8.56 -12.31
CA GLY A 336 14.29 8.98 -11.31
C GLY A 336 13.62 9.15 -9.95
N ASP A 337 14.29 9.80 -9.01
CA ASP A 337 13.56 10.40 -7.90
C ASP A 337 12.68 11.50 -8.51
N PHE A 338 11.38 11.21 -8.66
CA PHE A 338 10.37 12.15 -9.18
C PHE A 338 10.49 13.54 -8.54
N ILE A 339 10.98 13.57 -7.29
CA ILE A 339 11.31 14.78 -6.54
C ILE A 339 12.70 14.59 -5.91
N PRO A 340 13.73 15.32 -6.34
CA PRO A 340 15.10 15.09 -5.90
C PRO A 340 15.31 15.48 -4.43
N GLU A 341 16.05 14.65 -3.70
CA GLU A 341 16.50 14.94 -2.35
C GLU A 341 17.61 15.99 -2.32
N ILE A 342 17.58 16.87 -1.32
CA ILE A 342 18.60 17.91 -1.12
C ILE A 342 19.65 17.37 -0.16
N THR A 343 20.88 17.24 -0.64
CA THR A 343 22.03 16.91 0.22
C THR A 343 22.40 18.12 1.08
N PRO A 344 22.56 17.99 2.40
CA PRO A 344 23.03 19.10 3.24
C PRO A 344 24.45 19.52 2.85
N SER A 345 24.75 20.82 2.98
CA SER A 345 26.13 21.32 2.88
C SER A 345 27.05 20.61 3.90
N GLY A 346 28.34 20.48 3.56
CA GLY A 346 29.36 19.91 4.46
C GLY A 346 29.87 20.89 5.53
N GLU A 347 29.61 22.19 5.36
CA GLU A 347 30.09 23.24 6.25
C GLU A 347 29.02 23.66 7.26
N PHE A 348 29.44 24.13 8.44
CA PHE A 348 28.53 24.73 9.41
C PHE A 348 27.85 25.99 8.83
N VAL A 349 26.56 26.15 9.13
CA VAL A 349 25.76 27.29 8.66
C VAL A 349 25.28 28.11 9.86
N ASP A 350 25.72 29.37 9.91
CA ASP A 350 25.25 30.35 10.90
C ASP A 350 23.83 30.83 10.58
N GLY A 351 22.94 30.82 11.58
CA GLY A 351 21.51 31.08 11.41
C GLY A 351 21.20 32.51 10.97
N ILE A 352 21.82 33.51 11.61
CA ILE A 352 21.56 34.92 11.28
C ILE A 352 22.07 35.28 9.88
N THR A 353 23.19 34.69 9.47
CA THR A 353 23.72 34.84 8.11
C THR A 353 22.79 34.22 7.08
N LEU A 354 22.28 33.01 7.33
CA LEU A 354 21.31 32.35 6.45
C LEU A 354 20.02 33.17 6.31
N TYR A 355 19.48 33.69 7.41
CA TYR A 355 18.29 34.54 7.40
C TYR A 355 18.51 35.79 6.54
N LYS A 356 19.62 36.50 6.73
CA LYS A 356 19.96 37.70 5.94
C LYS A 356 20.12 37.39 4.46
N GLU A 357 20.71 36.25 4.11
CA GLU A 357 20.84 35.79 2.72
C GLU A 357 19.46 35.59 2.07
N LEU A 358 18.57 34.84 2.73
CA LEU A 358 17.21 34.60 2.22
C LEU A 358 16.37 35.87 2.16
N TYR A 359 16.48 36.72 3.18
CA TYR A 359 15.80 38.01 3.23
C TYR A 359 16.26 38.93 2.08
N THR A 360 17.56 38.96 1.80
CA THR A 360 18.12 39.70 0.65
C THR A 360 17.54 39.17 -0.66
N LEU A 361 17.42 37.85 -0.81
CA LEU A 361 16.88 37.25 -2.04
C LEU A 361 15.44 37.68 -2.32
N ILE A 362 14.56 37.65 -1.32
CA ILE A 362 13.19 38.13 -1.52
C ILE A 362 13.16 39.65 -1.73
N ASN A 363 13.94 40.42 -0.96
CA ASN A 363 13.99 41.88 -1.08
C ASN A 363 14.42 42.34 -2.47
N GLU A 364 15.37 41.65 -3.11
CA GLU A 364 15.87 42.01 -4.44
C GLU A 364 14.96 41.59 -5.59
N HIS A 365 14.11 40.56 -5.39
CA HIS A 365 13.35 39.92 -6.48
C HIS A 365 11.84 40.11 -6.41
N ILE A 366 11.28 40.50 -5.26
CA ILE A 366 9.84 40.57 -5.03
C ILE A 366 9.45 41.93 -4.42
N CYS A 367 8.41 42.54 -4.99
CA CYS A 367 7.81 43.77 -4.47
C CYS A 367 6.74 43.40 -3.44
N ILE A 368 7.08 43.38 -2.16
CA ILE A 368 6.14 43.06 -1.10
C ILE A 368 6.53 43.80 0.19
N GLU A 369 5.57 44.02 1.08
CA GLU A 369 5.81 44.71 2.35
C GLU A 369 6.68 43.88 3.30
N GLU A 370 7.33 44.57 4.23
CA GLU A 370 8.34 43.98 5.14
C GLU A 370 7.86 42.75 5.92
N PRO A 371 6.66 42.75 6.55
CA PRO A 371 6.20 41.59 7.31
C PRO A 371 6.13 40.30 6.47
N TYR A 372 5.77 40.42 5.19
CA TYR A 372 5.70 39.27 4.29
C TYR A 372 7.08 38.75 3.90
N LYS A 373 8.12 39.60 3.87
CA LYS A 373 9.50 39.14 3.62
C LYS A 373 9.99 38.25 4.74
N VAL A 374 9.73 38.65 6.00
CA VAL A 374 10.05 37.84 7.18
C VAL A 374 9.28 36.52 7.16
N ALA A 375 7.95 36.59 6.94
CA ALA A 375 7.11 35.40 6.83
C ALA A 375 7.61 34.43 5.74
N PHE A 376 8.02 34.94 4.58
CA PHE A 376 8.57 34.13 3.49
C PHE A 376 9.83 33.38 3.91
N VAL A 377 10.80 34.05 4.54
CA VAL A 377 12.07 33.43 4.95
C VAL A 377 11.82 32.30 5.93
N LEU A 378 11.01 32.55 6.96
CA LEU A 378 10.68 31.56 7.97
C LEU A 378 9.90 30.38 7.36
N TRP A 379 8.95 30.66 6.46
CA TRP A 379 8.15 29.64 5.78
C TRP A 379 9.02 28.74 4.88
N VAL A 380 9.98 29.32 4.17
CA VAL A 380 10.97 28.55 3.37
C VAL A 380 11.75 27.60 4.28
N ILE A 381 12.27 28.08 5.41
CA ILE A 381 13.05 27.26 6.35
C ILE A 381 12.17 26.15 6.97
N MET A 382 10.92 26.46 7.30
CA MET A 382 9.94 25.49 7.84
C MET A 382 9.79 24.26 6.93
N THR A 383 9.89 24.39 5.61
CA THR A 383 9.79 23.24 4.68
C THR A 383 10.89 22.19 4.88
N TYR A 384 11.98 22.53 5.58
CA TYR A 384 13.06 21.62 5.94
C TYR A 384 12.91 21.00 7.34
N LEU A 385 11.91 21.44 8.10
CA LEU A 385 11.62 21.05 9.49
C LEU A 385 10.21 20.44 9.64
N THR A 386 9.66 19.88 8.55
CA THR A 386 8.31 19.30 8.56
C THR A 386 8.15 18.14 9.55
N ASP A 387 9.24 17.45 9.88
CA ASP A 387 9.23 16.27 10.76
C ASP A 387 8.92 16.61 12.23
N ILE A 388 9.12 17.87 12.64
CA ILE A 388 8.81 18.36 13.99
C ILE A 388 7.59 19.28 14.03
N ALA A 389 7.00 19.57 12.87
CA ALA A 389 5.85 20.46 12.78
C ALA A 389 4.56 19.67 13.03
N GLU A 390 3.71 20.18 13.93
CA GLU A 390 2.33 19.65 14.09
C GLU A 390 1.35 20.29 13.09
N ILE A 391 1.63 21.55 12.76
CA ILE A 391 0.86 22.40 11.86
C ILE A 391 1.79 22.93 10.76
N LEU A 392 1.32 22.85 9.51
CA LEU A 392 1.99 23.45 8.35
C LEU A 392 1.05 24.48 7.71
N PRO A 393 1.23 25.79 7.98
CA PRO A 393 0.38 26.83 7.40
C PRO A 393 0.51 26.86 5.89
N ILE A 394 -0.62 27.04 5.21
CA ILE A 394 -0.66 27.21 3.76
C ILE A 394 -0.07 28.59 3.42
N ALA A 395 0.93 28.66 2.53
CA ALA A 395 1.35 29.93 1.97
C ALA A 395 0.39 30.32 0.84
N TRP A 396 -0.44 31.34 1.05
CA TRP A 396 -1.44 31.75 0.07
C TRP A 396 -1.07 33.07 -0.59
N ILE A 397 -0.56 32.99 -1.81
CA ILE A 397 -0.21 34.12 -2.66
C ILE A 397 -1.47 34.60 -3.37
N THR A 398 -1.90 35.83 -3.06
CA THR A 398 -3.08 36.44 -3.70
C THR A 398 -2.84 37.90 -4.05
N ALA A 399 -3.68 38.43 -4.94
CA ALA A 399 -3.70 39.83 -5.35
C ALA A 399 -5.11 40.20 -5.81
N PRO A 400 -5.53 41.46 -5.69
CA PRO A 400 -6.81 41.93 -6.22
C PRO A 400 -6.86 41.87 -7.76
N GLU A 401 -5.71 42.01 -8.45
CA GLU A 401 -5.64 42.07 -9.90
C GLU A 401 -4.59 41.12 -10.52
N LYS A 402 -4.64 41.01 -11.85
CA LYS A 402 -3.62 40.34 -12.67
C LYS A 402 -2.33 41.17 -12.71
N ALA A 403 -1.20 40.50 -13.00
CA ALA A 403 0.12 41.11 -13.18
C ALA A 403 0.74 41.78 -11.92
N CYS A 404 0.41 41.28 -10.72
CA CYS A 404 1.04 41.69 -9.45
C CYS A 404 2.26 40.84 -9.03
N GLY A 405 2.82 40.01 -9.91
CA GLY A 405 4.02 39.21 -9.60
C GLY A 405 3.79 37.89 -8.83
N LYS A 406 2.54 37.40 -8.74
CA LYS A 406 2.19 36.16 -8.03
C LYS A 406 3.03 34.94 -8.46
N SER A 407 3.06 34.63 -9.76
CA SER A 407 3.88 33.54 -10.30
C SER A 407 5.39 33.77 -10.12
N THR A 408 5.83 35.03 -9.93
CA THR A 408 7.23 35.33 -9.59
C THR A 408 7.55 34.94 -8.15
N LEU A 409 6.65 35.23 -7.19
CA LEU A 409 6.81 34.78 -5.81
C LEU A 409 6.70 33.26 -5.70
N LEU A 410 5.74 32.63 -6.40
CA LEU A 410 5.61 31.18 -6.47
C LEU A 410 6.89 30.54 -7.03
N GLY A 411 7.44 31.10 -8.12
CA GLY A 411 8.70 30.65 -8.70
C GLY A 411 9.91 30.85 -7.77
N LEU A 412 9.89 31.87 -6.89
CA LEU A 412 10.94 32.06 -5.88
C LEU A 412 10.84 31.00 -4.77
N PHE A 413 9.62 30.69 -4.28
CA PHE A 413 9.40 29.54 -3.39
C PHE A 413 9.96 28.27 -4.04
N GLY A 414 9.59 27.98 -5.30
CA GLY A 414 10.01 26.77 -6.01
C GLY A 414 11.53 26.61 -6.18
N ARG A 415 12.32 27.66 -5.94
CA ARG A 415 13.79 27.59 -5.96
C ARG A 415 14.44 27.41 -4.61
N LEU A 416 13.71 27.63 -3.51
CA LEU A 416 14.28 27.69 -2.16
C LEU A 416 13.68 26.65 -1.21
N VAL A 417 12.43 26.23 -1.40
CA VAL A 417 11.77 25.25 -0.53
C VAL A 417 12.38 23.87 -0.66
N ASN A 418 12.18 23.03 0.36
CA ASN A 418 12.55 21.63 0.34
C ASN A 418 11.64 20.86 -0.63
N LYS A 419 12.20 20.00 -1.48
CA LYS A 419 11.45 19.12 -2.40
C LYS A 419 10.34 19.86 -3.18
N PRO A 420 10.66 20.89 -3.97
CA PRO A 420 9.66 21.66 -4.69
C PRO A 420 8.97 20.81 -5.75
N TYR A 421 7.64 20.79 -5.75
CA TYR A 421 6.85 20.15 -6.80
C TYR A 421 5.73 21.08 -7.28
N GLU A 422 5.92 21.62 -8.49
CA GLU A 422 4.97 22.51 -9.13
C GLU A 422 3.98 21.73 -9.98
N THR A 423 2.69 21.97 -9.78
CA THR A 423 1.63 21.33 -10.55
C THR A 423 0.41 22.24 -10.68
N VAL A 424 -0.41 21.99 -11.71
CA VAL A 424 -1.64 22.73 -11.98
C VAL A 424 -2.79 21.74 -12.05
N ASN A 425 -3.84 21.98 -11.25
CA ASN A 425 -5.07 21.19 -11.22
C ASN A 425 -4.88 19.66 -11.10
N PRO A 426 -4.18 19.17 -10.05
CA PRO A 426 -4.03 17.73 -9.84
C PRO A 426 -5.36 17.08 -9.44
N SER A 427 -5.60 15.85 -9.91
CA SER A 427 -6.70 15.04 -9.39
C SER A 427 -6.45 14.67 -7.92
N GLN A 428 -7.50 14.37 -7.16
CA GLN A 428 -7.33 13.91 -5.77
C GLN A 428 -6.42 12.68 -5.67
N ALA A 429 -6.55 11.74 -6.60
CA ALA A 429 -5.73 10.53 -6.64
C ALA A 429 -4.24 10.82 -6.81
N VAL A 430 -3.91 11.77 -7.68
CA VAL A 430 -2.53 12.24 -7.84
C VAL A 430 -2.06 12.96 -6.58
N PHE A 431 -2.90 13.83 -6.01
CA PHE A 431 -2.56 14.62 -4.83
C PHE A 431 -2.16 13.75 -3.64
N TYR A 432 -3.03 12.84 -3.18
CA TYR A 432 -2.74 12.07 -1.96
C TYR A 432 -1.60 11.07 -2.14
N ARG A 433 -1.39 10.55 -3.36
CA ARG A 433 -0.25 9.67 -3.66
C ARG A 433 1.05 10.45 -3.64
N ILE A 434 1.10 11.62 -4.28
CA ILE A 434 2.33 12.44 -4.30
C ILE A 434 2.72 12.86 -2.87
N MET A 435 1.73 13.26 -2.06
CA MET A 435 1.98 13.64 -0.67
C MET A 435 2.52 12.46 0.16
N GLU A 436 1.91 11.29 0.05
CA GLU A 436 2.33 10.10 0.80
C GLU A 436 3.74 9.63 0.40
N TYR A 437 3.97 9.44 -0.90
CA TYR A 437 5.19 8.80 -1.39
C TYR A 437 6.41 9.72 -1.37
N TYR A 438 6.23 11.00 -1.70
CA TYR A 438 7.37 11.91 -1.90
C TYR A 438 7.47 13.02 -0.85
N LYS A 439 6.38 13.27 -0.10
CA LYS A 439 6.28 14.34 0.91
C LYS A 439 6.86 15.68 0.45
N PRO A 440 6.44 16.21 -0.73
CA PRO A 440 7.03 17.43 -1.25
C PRO A 440 6.44 18.69 -0.64
N THR A 441 7.11 19.82 -0.91
CA THR A 441 6.44 21.12 -0.84
C THR A 441 5.68 21.32 -2.16
N LEU A 442 4.34 21.28 -2.10
CA LEU A 442 3.52 21.49 -3.30
C LEU A 442 3.42 22.97 -3.67
N LEU A 443 3.59 23.28 -4.94
CA LEU A 443 3.38 24.62 -5.50
C LEU A 443 2.24 24.55 -6.52
N LEU A 444 1.13 25.21 -6.20
CA LEU A 444 -0.10 25.16 -6.99
C LEU A 444 -0.40 26.56 -7.54
N ASP A 445 -0.32 26.72 -8.87
CA ASP A 445 -0.73 27.96 -9.54
C ASP A 445 -2.19 27.90 -10.01
N GLU A 446 -2.75 29.07 -10.27
CA GLU A 446 -4.12 29.29 -10.77
C GLU A 446 -5.23 28.60 -9.95
N VAL A 447 -5.07 28.56 -8.63
CA VAL A 447 -5.98 27.81 -7.73
C VAL A 447 -7.41 28.36 -7.75
N ASP A 448 -7.57 29.64 -8.09
CA ASP A 448 -8.88 30.28 -8.22
C ASP A 448 -9.73 29.73 -9.36
N ASN A 449 -9.11 29.12 -10.38
CA ASN A 449 -9.83 28.57 -11.55
C ASN A 449 -10.49 27.22 -11.29
N TYR A 450 -10.02 26.44 -10.30
CA TYR A 450 -10.50 25.05 -10.11
C TYR A 450 -10.84 24.71 -8.65
N LEU A 451 -10.23 25.37 -7.68
CA LEU A 451 -10.36 24.95 -6.28
C LEU A 451 -11.69 25.36 -5.65
N LYS A 452 -12.26 26.51 -6.05
CA LYS A 452 -13.52 27.04 -5.51
C LYS A 452 -14.69 26.07 -5.69
N ASP A 453 -14.74 25.39 -6.84
CA ASP A 453 -15.83 24.47 -7.18
C ASP A 453 -15.54 23.01 -6.77
N ASN A 454 -14.28 22.69 -6.42
CA ASN A 454 -13.86 21.35 -6.07
C ASN A 454 -13.79 21.13 -4.54
N LYS A 455 -14.98 20.98 -3.92
CA LYS A 455 -15.13 20.79 -2.46
C LYS A 455 -14.36 19.58 -1.92
N GLU A 456 -14.28 18.50 -2.70
CA GLU A 456 -13.60 17.29 -2.28
C GLU A 456 -12.08 17.49 -2.24
N LEU A 457 -11.50 18.12 -3.27
CA LEU A 457 -10.07 18.48 -3.28
C LEU A 457 -9.75 19.48 -2.17
N LEU A 458 -10.61 20.48 -1.94
CA LEU A 458 -10.50 21.40 -0.80
C LEU A 458 -10.48 20.68 0.54
N THR A 459 -11.25 19.61 0.69
CA THR A 459 -11.29 18.81 1.92
C THR A 459 -9.96 18.08 2.14
N VAL A 460 -9.44 17.43 1.08
CA VAL A 460 -8.13 16.76 1.11
C VAL A 460 -7.01 17.76 1.37
N ILE A 461 -7.07 18.94 0.75
CA ILE A 461 -6.13 20.02 1.04
C ILE A 461 -6.25 20.40 2.51
N ASN A 462 -7.41 20.79 3.02
CA ASN A 462 -7.54 21.19 4.42
C ASN A 462 -7.08 20.12 5.44
N ALA A 463 -7.19 18.82 5.12
CA ALA A 463 -6.72 17.74 5.97
C ALA A 463 -5.18 17.76 6.18
N GLY A 464 -4.41 18.10 5.14
CA GLY A 464 -2.94 18.11 5.21
C GLY A 464 -2.32 19.22 6.06
N TYR A 465 -3.14 20.04 6.72
CA TYR A 465 -2.70 21.20 7.52
C TYR A 465 -2.17 20.78 8.89
N SER A 466 -2.77 19.74 9.47
CA SER A 466 -2.42 19.23 10.79
C SER A 466 -2.05 17.76 10.71
N ILE A 467 -0.97 17.38 11.39
CA ILE A 467 -0.51 15.99 11.45
C ILE A 467 -1.56 15.05 12.07
N HIS A 468 -2.43 15.55 12.96
CA HIS A 468 -3.43 14.75 13.65
C HIS A 468 -4.62 14.33 12.78
N ALA A 469 -4.87 15.04 11.67
CA ALA A 469 -6.05 14.85 10.83
C ALA A 469 -5.69 14.77 9.33
N CYS A 470 -4.49 14.26 9.02
CA CYS A 470 -3.95 14.24 7.66
C CYS A 470 -4.20 12.96 6.87
N ASN A 471 -4.82 11.93 7.45
CA ASN A 471 -4.99 10.64 6.78
C ASN A 471 -6.27 10.61 5.93
N ILE A 472 -6.11 10.18 4.68
CA ILE A 472 -7.18 10.01 3.71
C ILE A 472 -7.31 8.53 3.37
N ALA A 473 -8.39 7.91 3.82
CA ALA A 473 -8.69 6.51 3.50
C ALA A 473 -9.22 6.37 2.06
N ARG A 474 -8.69 5.40 1.32
CA ARG A 474 -9.16 5.04 -0.04
C ARG A 474 -9.14 3.52 -0.21
N VAL A 475 -10.16 3.00 -0.91
CA VAL A 475 -10.20 1.58 -1.29
C VAL A 475 -9.22 1.35 -2.42
N ASN A 476 -8.32 0.39 -2.23
CA ASN A 476 -7.37 -0.07 -3.24
C ASN A 476 -7.87 -1.37 -3.88
N MET A 477 -8.36 -1.26 -5.12
CA MET A 477 -8.88 -2.39 -5.88
C MET A 477 -7.78 -3.38 -6.28
N ASP A 478 -6.53 -2.92 -6.40
CA ASP A 478 -5.38 -3.76 -6.75
C ASP A 478 -4.93 -4.65 -5.57
N LYS A 479 -5.35 -4.30 -4.35
CA LYS A 479 -5.16 -5.10 -3.12
C LYS A 479 -6.47 -5.80 -2.69
N SER A 480 -7.27 -6.27 -3.65
CA SER A 480 -8.52 -7.00 -3.39
C SER A 480 -9.53 -6.22 -2.54
N GLY A 481 -9.55 -4.89 -2.64
CA GLY A 481 -10.48 -4.03 -1.90
C GLY A 481 -9.99 -3.63 -0.50
N ALA A 482 -8.70 -3.83 -0.17
CA ALA A 482 -8.12 -3.31 1.06
C ALA A 482 -8.23 -1.78 1.15
N VAL A 483 -8.32 -1.24 2.36
CA VAL A 483 -8.31 0.21 2.60
C VAL A 483 -6.88 0.65 2.87
N ASP A 484 -6.36 1.54 2.03
CA ASP A 484 -5.09 2.22 2.26
C ASP A 484 -5.35 3.61 2.86
N ASN A 485 -4.54 4.01 3.84
CA ASN A 485 -4.52 5.37 4.36
C ASN A 485 -3.34 6.12 3.74
N TYR A 486 -3.62 7.29 3.16
CA TYR A 486 -2.62 8.19 2.60
C TYR A 486 -2.53 9.44 3.47
N SER A 487 -1.37 9.70 4.05
CA SER A 487 -1.08 10.97 4.71
C SER A 487 -0.91 12.06 3.67
N VAL A 488 -1.69 13.11 3.80
CA VAL A 488 -1.59 14.32 2.98
C VAL A 488 -0.95 15.49 3.72
N PHE A 489 -0.31 15.23 4.86
CA PHE A 489 0.42 16.23 5.62
C PHE A 489 1.60 16.78 4.82
N GLY A 490 1.70 18.10 4.70
CA GLY A 490 2.87 18.71 4.09
C GLY A 490 2.69 20.17 3.69
N ALA A 491 3.83 20.81 3.44
CA ALA A 491 3.93 22.22 3.12
C ALA A 491 3.42 22.50 1.70
N ARG A 492 2.79 23.65 1.50
CA ARG A 492 2.15 23.98 0.23
C ARG A 492 1.88 25.45 0.03
N VAL A 493 2.13 25.88 -1.20
CA VAL A 493 1.96 27.24 -1.68
C VAL A 493 0.84 27.27 -2.71
N PHE A 494 -0.13 28.14 -2.51
CA PHE A 494 -1.26 28.34 -3.41
C PHE A 494 -1.17 29.74 -4.01
N SER A 495 -1.20 29.85 -5.33
CA SER A 495 -1.22 31.11 -6.07
C SER A 495 -2.54 31.24 -6.83
N GLY A 496 -3.28 32.32 -6.58
CA GLY A 496 -4.55 32.58 -7.24
C GLY A 496 -5.05 34.01 -7.06
N ILE A 497 -6.19 34.34 -7.67
CA ILE A 497 -6.84 35.66 -7.56
C ILE A 497 -8.07 35.62 -6.65
N GLY A 498 -8.22 36.68 -5.86
CA GLY A 498 -9.39 36.92 -5.02
C GLY A 498 -9.37 36.14 -3.71
N GLU A 499 -10.55 36.03 -3.10
CA GLU A 499 -10.74 35.42 -1.79
C GLU A 499 -11.02 33.91 -1.87
N MET A 500 -10.66 33.20 -0.80
CA MET A 500 -10.94 31.78 -0.55
C MET A 500 -11.86 31.61 0.67
N ASN A 501 -12.42 30.41 0.85
CA ASN A 501 -13.36 30.15 1.95
C ASN A 501 -12.70 30.32 3.35
N GLY A 502 -13.52 30.57 4.38
CA GLY A 502 -13.01 30.85 5.74
C GLY A 502 -12.21 29.71 6.38
N THR A 503 -12.48 28.45 6.02
CA THR A 503 -11.72 27.30 6.55
C THR A 503 -10.35 27.16 5.91
N PHE A 504 -10.18 27.52 4.64
CA PHE A 504 -8.88 27.61 3.98
C PHE A 504 -8.12 28.85 4.47
N ALA A 505 -8.77 30.02 4.46
CA ALA A 505 -8.16 31.29 4.81
C ALA A 505 -7.60 31.29 6.24
N SER A 506 -8.33 30.69 7.19
CA SER A 506 -7.86 30.57 8.58
C SER A 506 -6.60 29.69 8.71
N ARG A 507 -6.38 28.72 7.82
CA ARG A 507 -5.20 27.82 7.83
C ARG A 507 -4.02 28.36 7.01
N ALA A 508 -4.11 29.60 6.53
CA ALA A 508 -3.17 30.16 5.58
C ALA A 508 -2.49 31.43 6.11
N ILE A 509 -1.21 31.58 5.79
CA ILE A 509 -0.52 32.87 5.83
C ILE A 509 -0.68 33.50 4.45
N ARG A 510 -1.41 34.61 4.41
CA ARG A 510 -1.77 35.30 3.17
C ARG A 510 -0.65 36.25 2.75
N PHE A 511 -0.08 36.04 1.58
CA PHE A 511 0.89 36.93 0.93
C PHE A 511 0.16 37.85 -0.06
N ASN A 512 -0.18 39.06 0.40
CA ASN A 512 -0.88 40.05 -0.42
C ASN A 512 0.09 40.78 -1.35
N MET A 513 0.05 40.42 -2.63
CA MET A 513 0.87 41.03 -3.65
C MET A 513 0.25 42.33 -4.15
N LYS A 514 1.07 43.38 -4.29
CA LYS A 514 0.69 44.65 -4.91
C LYS A 514 1.34 44.81 -6.26
N ARG A 515 0.72 45.59 -7.15
CA ARG A 515 1.32 45.92 -8.45
C ARG A 515 2.58 46.74 -8.21
N LYS A 516 3.66 46.35 -8.87
CA LYS A 516 4.94 47.07 -8.86
C LYS A 516 4.76 48.50 -9.38
N GLY A 517 5.23 49.49 -8.62
CA GLY A 517 5.32 50.89 -9.00
C GLY A 517 6.46 51.16 -10.00
N LYS A 518 6.48 52.37 -10.57
CA LYS A 518 7.51 52.79 -11.54
C LYS A 518 8.90 52.95 -10.89
N ASP A 519 8.93 53.29 -9.60
CA ASP A 519 10.16 53.57 -8.85
C ASP A 519 10.76 52.32 -8.18
N ASP A 520 10.02 51.21 -8.15
CA ASP A 520 10.49 49.96 -7.57
C ASP A 520 11.60 49.35 -8.44
N LYS A 521 12.82 49.32 -7.91
CA LYS A 521 13.97 48.70 -8.59
C LYS A 521 14.16 47.27 -8.09
N ILE A 522 13.60 46.32 -8.85
CA ILE A 522 13.60 44.90 -8.50
C ILE A 522 14.26 44.10 -9.62
N LYS A 523 15.16 43.20 -9.25
CA LYS A 523 15.82 42.26 -10.17
C LYS A 523 14.78 41.26 -10.66
N ARG A 524 14.70 41.09 -11.98
CA ARG A 524 13.78 40.11 -12.58
C ARG A 524 14.20 38.70 -12.17
N LEU A 525 13.30 37.85 -11.67
CA LEU A 525 13.61 36.43 -11.42
C LEU A 525 13.85 35.69 -12.75
N ASN A 526 15.10 35.40 -13.09
CA ASN A 526 15.47 34.65 -14.28
C ASN A 526 16.85 34.01 -14.10
N ARG A 527 17.31 33.24 -15.11
CA ARG A 527 18.58 32.49 -15.04
C ARG A 527 19.83 33.38 -14.91
N LYS A 528 19.77 34.68 -15.24
CA LYS A 528 20.92 35.60 -15.18
C LYS A 528 21.08 36.26 -13.81
N THR A 529 19.97 36.66 -13.20
CA THR A 529 19.93 37.37 -11.92
C THR A 529 19.96 36.42 -10.73
N LEU A 530 19.37 35.24 -10.89
CA LEU A 530 19.38 34.17 -9.90
C LEU A 530 19.65 32.85 -10.62
N THR A 531 20.86 32.32 -10.50
CA THR A 531 21.23 31.06 -11.16
C THR A 531 20.69 29.87 -10.38
N LYS A 532 20.39 28.77 -11.08
CA LYS A 532 19.91 27.53 -10.42
C LYS A 532 20.98 26.97 -9.48
N SER A 533 22.24 26.94 -9.92
CA SER A 533 23.37 26.49 -9.09
C SER A 533 23.53 27.29 -7.78
N TYR A 534 23.33 28.61 -7.81
CA TYR A 534 23.36 29.40 -6.58
C TYR A 534 22.19 29.04 -5.66
N THR A 535 20.97 28.93 -6.18
CA THR A 535 19.82 28.52 -5.36
C THR A 535 19.96 27.10 -4.82
N ASP A 536 20.59 26.19 -5.57
CA ASP A 536 20.88 24.83 -5.10
C ASP A 536 21.83 24.87 -3.90
N GLN A 537 22.89 25.68 -3.95
CA GLN A 537 23.79 25.88 -2.81
C GLN A 537 23.07 26.50 -1.59
N VAL A 538 22.14 27.44 -1.82
CA VAL A 538 21.30 28.00 -0.74
C VAL A 538 20.44 26.89 -0.13
N GLN A 539 19.78 26.05 -0.93
CA GLN A 539 18.98 24.91 -0.46
C GLN A 539 19.82 23.94 0.39
N GLN A 540 21.05 23.63 -0.04
CA GLN A 540 21.97 22.79 0.74
C GLN A 540 22.34 23.41 2.09
N ARG A 541 22.52 24.74 2.15
CA ARG A 541 22.76 25.47 3.41
C ARG A 541 21.54 25.48 4.31
N ILE A 542 20.33 25.70 3.78
CA ILE A 542 19.09 25.63 4.56
C ILE A 542 18.93 24.22 5.14
N LYS A 543 19.13 23.18 4.32
CA LYS A 543 19.04 21.79 4.76
C LYS A 543 20.04 21.48 5.87
N ARG A 544 21.30 21.93 5.73
CA ARG A 544 22.32 21.78 6.78
C ARG A 544 21.89 22.44 8.08
N TRP A 545 21.50 23.72 8.02
CA TRP A 545 21.04 24.46 9.19
C TRP A 545 19.86 23.78 9.87
N ALA A 546 18.88 23.31 9.10
CA ALA A 546 17.72 22.60 9.63
C ALA A 546 18.16 21.32 10.37
N VAL A 547 18.97 20.47 9.73
CA VAL A 547 19.49 19.23 10.35
C VAL A 547 20.25 19.51 11.65
N ASP A 548 21.08 20.56 11.69
CA ASP A 548 21.85 20.93 12.88
C ASP A 548 21.01 21.46 14.04
N ASN A 549 19.83 22.02 13.74
CA ASN A 549 19.06 22.79 14.70
C ASN A 549 17.65 22.25 14.96
N THR A 550 17.23 21.14 14.32
CA THR A 550 15.91 20.50 14.53
C THR A 550 15.55 20.38 16.01
N HIS A 551 16.41 19.78 16.82
CA HIS A 551 16.14 19.60 18.25
C HIS A 551 16.08 20.92 19.02
N LYS A 552 16.89 21.92 18.63
CA LYS A 552 16.84 23.24 19.26
C LYS A 552 15.54 23.94 18.96
N VAL A 553 15.07 23.89 17.71
CA VAL A 553 13.79 24.48 17.29
C VAL A 553 12.64 23.80 18.03
N GLN A 554 12.62 22.46 18.08
CA GLN A 554 11.59 21.69 18.78
C GLN A 554 11.52 22.00 20.28
N ALA A 555 12.65 22.35 20.90
CA ALA A 555 12.71 22.67 22.33
C ALA A 555 12.25 24.10 22.67
N VAL A 556 12.04 24.98 21.69
CA VAL A 556 11.56 26.34 21.94
C VAL A 556 10.06 26.30 22.24
N ASP A 557 9.65 26.92 23.34
CA ASP A 557 8.25 27.17 23.66
C ASP A 557 7.89 28.63 23.36
N ILE A 558 6.76 28.87 22.71
CA ILE A 558 6.31 30.21 22.33
C ILE A 558 5.18 30.64 23.26
N PRO A 559 5.31 31.77 23.98
CA PRO A 559 4.23 32.25 24.84
C PRO A 559 3.00 32.62 24.01
N LEU A 560 1.82 32.45 24.60
CA LEU A 560 0.56 32.86 23.99
C LEU A 560 0.59 34.33 23.60
N LEU A 561 0.12 34.62 22.39
CA LEU A 561 0.05 35.95 21.81
C LEU A 561 -1.40 36.43 21.74
N ASP A 562 -1.60 37.75 21.72
CA ASP A 562 -2.93 38.36 21.55
C ASP A 562 -3.39 38.32 20.07
N ILE A 563 -3.55 37.10 19.57
CA ILE A 563 -4.03 36.76 18.22
C ILE A 563 -4.98 35.57 18.33
N THR A 564 -5.66 35.21 17.24
CA THR A 564 -6.56 34.06 17.27
C THR A 564 -5.77 32.76 17.45
N ASP A 565 -6.38 31.74 18.08
CA ASP A 565 -5.75 30.41 18.25
C ASP A 565 -5.19 29.86 16.93
N ARG A 566 -5.91 30.10 15.82
CA ARG A 566 -5.51 29.63 14.49
C ARG A 566 -4.32 30.42 13.93
N ASP A 567 -4.29 31.73 14.15
CA ASP A 567 -3.15 32.56 13.76
C ASP A 567 -1.91 32.16 14.58
N PHE A 568 -2.09 31.84 15.86
CA PHE A 568 -1.05 31.29 16.71
C PHE A 568 -0.54 29.93 16.19
N ASP A 569 -1.44 28.98 15.90
CA ASP A 569 -1.09 27.68 15.27
C ASP A 569 -0.24 27.87 14.00
N ASN A 570 -0.62 28.83 13.14
CA ASN A 570 0.08 29.11 11.88
C ASN A 570 1.49 29.67 12.09
N TRP A 571 1.68 30.50 13.11
CA TRP A 571 2.95 31.18 13.36
C TRP A 571 3.86 30.43 14.34
N TYR A 572 3.35 29.47 15.10
CA TYR A 572 4.07 28.80 16.17
C TYR A 572 5.43 28.26 15.72
N ILE A 573 5.46 27.38 14.71
CA ILE A 573 6.70 26.82 14.18
C ILE A 573 7.62 27.88 13.55
N LEU A 574 7.05 28.92 12.95
CA LEU A 574 7.82 30.02 12.36
C LEU A 574 8.53 30.85 13.44
N LEU A 575 7.87 31.09 14.57
CA LEU A 575 8.43 31.79 15.71
C LEU A 575 9.48 30.95 16.46
N GLN A 576 9.29 29.63 16.57
CA GLN A 576 10.32 28.72 17.06
C GLN A 576 11.59 28.79 16.20
N ILE A 577 11.44 28.78 14.88
CA ILE A 577 12.54 28.94 13.92
C ILE A 577 13.22 30.31 14.11
N ALA A 578 12.43 31.39 14.20
CA ALA A 578 12.96 32.74 14.38
C ALA A 578 13.75 32.90 15.69
N HIS A 579 13.32 32.24 16.77
CA HIS A 579 14.05 32.21 18.03
C HIS A 579 15.44 31.63 17.88
N VAL A 580 15.57 30.47 17.22
CA VAL A 580 16.88 29.81 17.02
C VAL A 580 17.75 30.57 16.02
N LEU A 581 17.15 31.26 15.04
CA LEU A 581 17.87 32.14 14.11
C LEU A 581 18.36 33.45 14.75
N GLY A 582 17.84 33.81 15.93
CA GLY A 582 18.16 35.06 16.62
C GLY A 582 17.42 36.29 16.08
N VAL A 583 16.25 36.09 15.45
CA VAL A 583 15.42 37.15 14.83
C VAL A 583 13.97 37.14 15.35
N TYR A 584 13.78 36.65 16.58
CA TYR A 584 12.45 36.49 17.19
C TYR A 584 11.65 37.80 17.21
N ASP A 585 12.26 38.91 17.62
CA ASP A 585 11.54 40.19 17.74
C ASP A 585 11.04 40.68 16.38
N GLU A 586 11.86 40.57 15.32
CA GLU A 586 11.48 40.92 13.95
C GLU A 586 10.31 40.04 13.46
N ALA A 587 10.38 38.74 13.74
CA ALA A 587 9.33 37.79 13.40
C ALA A 587 8.03 38.02 14.17
N LEU A 588 8.12 38.39 15.44
CA LEU A 588 6.96 38.70 16.28
C LEU A 588 6.25 39.96 15.78
N GLN A 589 7.00 41.02 15.44
CA GLN A 589 6.42 42.22 14.84
C GLN A 589 5.75 41.93 13.49
N ALA A 590 6.37 41.09 12.66
CA ALA A 590 5.78 40.65 11.40
C ALA A 590 4.49 39.84 11.61
N CYS A 591 4.50 38.91 12.57
CA CYS A 591 3.34 38.11 12.98
C CYS A 591 2.17 39.00 13.39
N LEU A 592 2.36 39.89 14.37
CA LEU A 592 1.32 40.79 14.87
C LEU A 592 0.80 41.71 13.75
N SER A 593 1.69 42.29 12.96
CA SER A 593 1.31 43.16 11.83
C SER A 593 0.42 42.44 10.82
N LEU A 594 0.70 41.17 10.51
CA LEU A 594 -0.08 40.39 9.54
C LEU A 594 -1.38 39.82 10.12
N CYS A 595 -1.39 39.48 11.41
CA CYS A 595 -2.57 38.93 12.07
C CYS A 595 -3.58 40.02 12.46
N HIS A 596 -3.11 41.23 12.76
CA HIS A 596 -3.92 42.40 13.11
C HIS A 596 -4.26 43.31 11.92
N GLN A 597 -3.78 43.02 10.71
CA GLN A 597 -4.30 43.67 9.50
C GLN A 597 -5.83 43.52 9.47
N GLU A 598 -6.56 44.63 9.25
CA GLU A 598 -8.02 44.64 9.20
C GLU A 598 -8.52 43.55 8.24
N LYS A 599 -9.03 42.45 8.80
CA LYS A 599 -9.67 41.39 8.03
C LYS A 599 -11.02 41.94 7.58
N GLU A 600 -11.33 41.86 6.29
CA GLU A 600 -12.67 42.15 5.79
C GLU A 600 -13.67 41.32 6.60
N LEU A 601 -14.62 41.99 7.24
CA LEU A 601 -15.65 41.33 8.05
C LEU A 601 -16.39 40.34 7.15
N SER A 602 -16.54 39.10 7.64
CA SER A 602 -17.41 38.16 6.95
C SER A 602 -18.82 38.74 6.84
N LEU A 603 -19.60 38.30 5.87
CA LEU A 603 -20.96 38.81 5.69
C LEU A 603 -21.84 38.64 6.95
N ASN A 604 -21.54 37.66 7.81
CA ASN A 604 -22.23 37.51 9.09
C ASN A 604 -21.72 38.48 10.17
N GLU A 605 -20.42 38.78 10.20
CA GLU A 605 -19.85 39.80 11.11
C GLU A 605 -20.28 41.20 10.67
N GLN A 606 -20.29 41.47 9.36
CA GLN A 606 -20.87 42.70 8.80
C GLN A 606 -22.35 42.83 9.18
N LEU A 607 -23.14 41.75 9.11
CA LEU A 607 -24.52 41.76 9.62
C LEU A 607 -24.59 42.10 11.10
N LEU A 608 -23.71 41.54 11.94
CA LEU A 608 -23.70 41.85 13.37
C LEU A 608 -23.30 43.31 13.63
N MET A 609 -22.34 43.85 12.86
CA MET A 609 -21.91 45.24 12.93
C MET A 609 -23.06 46.18 12.54
N ASP A 610 -23.71 45.93 11.40
CA ASP A 610 -24.83 46.72 10.90
C ASP A 610 -26.03 46.63 11.84
N ILE A 611 -26.30 45.44 12.41
CA ILE A 611 -27.32 45.28 13.47
C ILE A 611 -26.96 46.12 14.69
N ARG A 612 -25.69 46.13 15.13
CA ARG A 612 -25.24 46.92 16.28
C ARG A 612 -25.46 48.42 16.04
N GLU A 613 -25.18 48.91 14.84
CA GLU A 613 -25.40 50.30 14.44
C GLU A 613 -26.90 50.67 14.41
N VAL A 614 -27.74 49.74 13.95
CA VAL A 614 -29.19 49.95 13.81
C VAL A 614 -29.93 49.80 15.14
N PHE A 615 -29.42 49.01 16.09
CA PHE A 615 -30.10 48.71 17.35
C PHE A 615 -29.99 49.87 18.35
N ASN A 616 -31.07 50.63 18.49
CA ASN A 616 -31.11 51.84 19.34
C ASN A 616 -32.10 51.77 20.51
N GLN A 617 -32.59 50.58 20.84
CA GLN A 617 -33.61 50.35 21.87
C GLN A 617 -33.43 48.95 22.49
N PRO A 618 -33.90 48.67 23.71
CA PRO A 618 -33.71 47.36 24.35
C PRO A 618 -34.32 46.19 23.56
N ARG A 619 -35.42 46.42 22.84
CA ARG A 619 -36.11 45.44 22.01
C ARG A 619 -36.54 46.07 20.70
N MET A 620 -36.39 45.34 19.61
CA MET A 620 -36.76 45.82 18.27
C MET A 620 -37.64 44.80 17.56
N ARG A 621 -38.68 45.26 16.87
CA ARG A 621 -39.55 44.39 16.06
C ARG A 621 -38.75 43.80 14.90
N SER A 622 -39.00 42.55 14.53
CA SER A 622 -38.26 41.92 13.43
C SER A 622 -38.48 42.63 12.09
N VAL A 623 -39.66 43.23 11.89
CA VAL A 623 -39.98 44.04 10.71
C VAL A 623 -39.19 45.34 10.70
N GLU A 624 -39.17 46.04 11.84
CA GLU A 624 -38.44 47.31 12.00
C GLU A 624 -36.93 47.13 11.81
N LEU A 625 -36.34 46.09 12.39
CA LEU A 625 -34.93 45.77 12.22
C LEU A 625 -34.61 45.50 10.73
N LEU A 626 -35.47 44.76 10.05
CA LEU A 626 -35.29 44.43 8.64
C LEU A 626 -35.42 45.66 7.74
N GLU A 627 -36.38 46.54 8.03
CA GLU A 627 -36.56 47.81 7.33
C GLU A 627 -35.33 48.71 7.48
N LYS A 628 -34.82 48.87 8.70
CA LYS A 628 -33.62 49.69 8.94
C LYS A 628 -32.39 49.14 8.20
N LEU A 629 -32.17 47.82 8.24
CA LEU A 629 -31.06 47.19 7.50
C LEU A 629 -31.19 47.35 5.98
N ASN A 630 -32.40 47.21 5.41
CA ASN A 630 -32.62 47.26 3.97
C ASN A 630 -32.73 48.68 3.40
N ASN A 631 -33.03 49.69 4.23
CA ASN A 631 -33.23 51.07 3.78
C ASN A 631 -31.95 51.92 3.84
N ASP A 632 -30.90 51.43 4.50
CA ASP A 632 -29.61 52.12 4.50
C ASP A 632 -28.83 51.81 3.21
N PRO A 633 -28.58 52.80 2.34
CA PRO A 633 -27.87 52.60 1.08
C PRO A 633 -26.36 52.31 1.27
N MET A 634 -25.80 52.54 2.46
CA MET A 634 -24.42 52.16 2.79
C MET A 634 -24.31 50.68 3.20
N MET A 635 -25.42 50.01 3.51
CA MET A 635 -25.45 48.60 3.89
C MET A 635 -25.75 47.70 2.69
N ASN A 636 -25.27 46.45 2.76
CA ASN A 636 -25.38 45.47 1.66
C ASN A 636 -26.75 44.75 1.60
N TRP A 637 -27.70 45.06 2.50
CA TRP A 637 -28.88 44.22 2.71
C TRP A 637 -29.99 44.40 1.67
N GLN A 638 -30.10 45.59 1.07
CA GLN A 638 -31.11 45.88 0.05
C GLN A 638 -30.96 45.01 -1.22
N THR A 639 -29.74 44.60 -1.55
CA THR A 639 -29.40 43.84 -2.77
C THR A 639 -28.81 42.46 -2.48
N TYR A 640 -28.91 42.00 -1.22
CA TYR A 640 -28.23 40.83 -0.67
C TYR A 640 -28.39 39.53 -1.48
N ASN A 641 -29.59 39.22 -1.98
CA ASN A 641 -29.88 37.92 -2.61
C ASN A 641 -30.13 38.08 -4.12
N ASN A 642 -29.05 38.14 -4.91
CA ASN A 642 -29.10 38.40 -6.35
C ASN A 642 -29.85 39.70 -6.69
N GLY A 643 -29.56 40.78 -5.94
CA GLY A 643 -30.22 42.07 -6.11
C GLY A 643 -31.55 42.21 -5.37
N GLN A 644 -31.97 41.20 -4.59
CA GLN A 644 -33.18 41.26 -3.77
C GLN A 644 -32.89 41.59 -2.30
N PRO A 645 -33.80 42.29 -1.60
CA PRO A 645 -33.64 42.64 -0.18
C PRO A 645 -33.54 41.43 0.74
N LEU A 646 -32.83 41.60 1.85
CA LEU A 646 -32.80 40.63 2.94
C LEU A 646 -34.22 40.40 3.46
N THR A 647 -34.61 39.13 3.61
CA THR A 647 -35.92 38.75 4.15
C THR A 647 -35.85 38.37 5.63
N ALA A 648 -36.98 38.47 6.34
CA ALA A 648 -37.06 38.08 7.75
C ALA A 648 -36.63 36.63 8.01
N ARG A 649 -36.91 35.71 7.07
CA ARG A 649 -36.49 34.31 7.16
C ARG A 649 -34.97 34.16 7.01
N GLN A 650 -34.36 34.90 6.09
CA GLN A 650 -32.90 34.90 5.90
C GLN A 650 -32.18 35.51 7.11
N LEU A 651 -32.69 36.63 7.64
CA LEU A 651 -32.19 37.25 8.86
C LEU A 651 -32.25 36.27 10.05
N ALA A 652 -33.40 35.65 10.29
CA ALA A 652 -33.55 34.68 11.37
C ALA A 652 -32.64 33.45 11.22
N ASN A 653 -32.45 32.95 9.98
CA ASN A 653 -31.56 31.83 9.71
C ASN A 653 -30.08 32.19 9.95
N LYS A 654 -29.65 33.40 9.59
CA LYS A 654 -28.30 33.89 9.88
C LYS A 654 -28.08 34.06 11.38
N LEU A 655 -29.03 34.69 12.08
CA LEU A 655 -28.93 34.89 13.52
C LEU A 655 -28.98 33.58 14.32
N LYS A 656 -29.64 32.55 13.78
CA LYS A 656 -29.71 31.22 14.39
C LYS A 656 -28.32 30.59 14.60
N SER A 657 -27.32 30.86 13.74
CA SER A 657 -25.96 30.33 13.93
C SER A 657 -25.26 30.92 15.15
N PHE A 658 -25.69 32.11 15.59
CA PHE A 658 -25.25 32.74 16.82
C PHE A 658 -26.17 32.44 18.01
N ASN A 659 -27.09 31.46 17.85
CA ASN A 659 -28.12 31.12 18.82
C ASN A 659 -29.09 32.28 19.15
N ILE A 660 -29.22 33.27 18.27
CA ILE A 660 -30.22 34.34 18.37
C ILE A 660 -31.44 33.96 17.54
N LYS A 661 -32.63 34.04 18.15
CA LYS A 661 -33.90 33.74 17.48
C LYS A 661 -34.91 34.86 17.75
N PRO A 662 -35.82 35.13 16.79
CA PRO A 662 -36.90 36.06 17.02
C PRO A 662 -37.91 35.46 18.01
N GLU A 663 -38.23 36.22 19.06
CA GLU A 663 -39.18 35.84 20.10
C GLU A 663 -40.39 36.77 20.12
N LYS A 664 -41.49 36.33 20.75
CA LYS A 664 -42.68 37.16 20.89
C LYS A 664 -42.47 38.13 22.04
N TYR A 665 -42.47 39.42 21.73
CA TYR A 665 -42.44 40.49 22.72
C TYR A 665 -43.68 41.38 22.58
N ARG A 666 -44.09 41.99 23.70
CA ARG A 666 -45.16 42.98 23.72
C ARG A 666 -44.56 44.37 23.45
N PHE A 667 -45.03 45.01 22.39
CA PHE A 667 -44.66 46.37 21.98
C PHE A 667 -45.92 47.25 22.02
N GLY A 668 -46.14 47.93 23.15
CA GLY A 668 -47.39 48.66 23.43
C GLY A 668 -48.59 47.72 23.43
N ASP A 669 -49.57 48.00 22.56
CA ASP A 669 -50.82 47.24 22.43
C ASP A 669 -50.72 46.00 21.54
N SER A 670 -49.56 45.76 20.92
CA SER A 670 -49.38 44.65 19.98
C SER A 670 -48.32 43.66 20.47
N THR A 671 -48.56 42.36 20.28
CA THR A 671 -47.55 41.32 20.50
C THR A 671 -47.06 40.81 19.15
N THR A 672 -45.76 41.00 18.86
CA THR A 672 -45.15 40.59 17.59
C THR A 672 -43.77 39.99 17.81
N LYS A 673 -43.20 39.42 16.75
CA LYS A 673 -41.84 38.88 16.79
C LYS A 673 -40.81 40.00 16.77
N GLY A 674 -39.79 39.88 17.60
CA GLY A 674 -38.70 40.83 17.71
C GLY A 674 -37.43 40.20 18.24
N TYR A 675 -36.40 41.03 18.40
CA TYR A 675 -35.14 40.68 19.02
C TYR A 675 -34.86 41.59 20.22
N GLU A 676 -34.02 41.13 21.13
CA GLU A 676 -33.64 41.85 22.34
C GLU A 676 -32.14 42.11 22.32
N LEU A 677 -31.74 43.36 22.57
CA LEU A 677 -30.35 43.81 22.48
C LEU A 677 -29.41 43.02 23.41
N ALA A 678 -29.89 42.68 24.61
CA ALA A 678 -29.13 41.90 25.59
C ALA A 678 -28.63 40.56 25.02
N LYS A 679 -29.36 39.95 24.07
CA LYS A 679 -28.94 38.71 23.41
C LYS A 679 -27.82 38.92 22.40
N PHE A 680 -27.61 40.15 21.93
CA PHE A 680 -26.52 40.50 21.01
C PHE A 680 -25.27 40.98 21.71
N ILE A 681 -25.34 41.60 22.89
CA ILE A 681 -24.18 42.23 23.56
C ILE A 681 -23.00 41.25 23.71
N SER A 682 -23.25 40.04 24.22
CA SER A 682 -22.20 39.03 24.37
C SER A 682 -21.63 38.53 23.04
N ILE A 683 -22.41 38.61 21.96
CA ILE A 683 -22.03 38.22 20.61
C ILE A 683 -21.24 39.35 19.94
N PHE A 684 -21.65 40.61 20.09
CA PHE A 684 -20.89 41.76 19.62
C PHE A 684 -19.50 41.78 20.23
N ASN A 685 -19.39 41.61 21.54
CA ASN A 685 -18.10 41.60 22.24
C ASN A 685 -17.20 40.42 21.83
N LYS A 686 -17.79 39.35 21.28
CA LYS A 686 -17.06 38.14 20.88
C LYS A 686 -16.64 38.13 19.41
N TYR A 687 -17.45 38.74 18.53
CA TYR A 687 -17.29 38.62 17.07
C TYR A 687 -16.97 39.94 16.38
N LEU A 688 -17.12 41.09 17.04
CA LEU A 688 -16.83 42.39 16.46
C LEU A 688 -15.58 43.02 17.10
N PRO A 689 -14.84 43.86 16.36
CA PRO A 689 -13.76 44.65 16.94
C PRO A 689 -14.28 45.52 18.10
N LYS A 690 -13.49 45.60 19.17
CA LYS A 690 -13.72 46.58 20.25
C LYS A 690 -13.57 47.98 19.66
N GLN A 691 -14.58 48.83 19.82
CA GLN A 691 -14.41 50.24 19.47
C GLN A 691 -13.55 50.91 20.55
N ILE A 692 -12.75 51.90 20.12
CA ILE A 692 -11.87 52.67 21.02
C ILE A 692 -12.69 53.63 21.91
N ASP A 693 -13.96 53.88 21.57
CA ASP A 693 -14.91 54.66 22.38
C ASP A 693 -15.92 53.74 23.09
N ASP A 694 -15.49 53.08 24.17
CA ASP A 694 -16.40 52.45 25.15
C ASP A 694 -16.95 53.49 26.17
N ASP A 695 -17.35 54.67 25.69
CA ASP A 695 -18.20 55.65 26.41
C ASP A 695 -19.62 55.67 25.81
N ILE A 696 -20.09 54.53 25.29
CA ILE A 696 -21.53 54.33 25.06
C ILE A 696 -22.14 54.08 26.44
N GLU A 697 -22.75 55.12 27.00
CA GLU A 697 -23.65 55.03 28.15
C GLU A 697 -24.50 53.75 28.06
N ILE A 698 -24.19 52.80 28.92
CA ILE A 698 -25.03 51.66 29.20
C ILE A 698 -26.34 52.26 29.68
N TRP A 699 -27.37 52.24 28.83
CA TRP A 699 -28.72 52.57 29.23
C TRP A 699 -29.08 51.61 30.37
N ASP A 700 -29.07 52.14 31.59
CA ASP A 700 -29.41 51.44 32.81
C ASP A 700 -30.66 50.58 32.58
N THR A 701 -30.50 49.28 32.75
CA THR A 701 -31.64 48.38 32.96
C THR A 701 -32.46 48.93 34.11
N PRO A 702 -33.76 49.24 33.95
CA PRO A 702 -34.57 49.59 35.10
C PRO A 702 -34.66 48.35 35.98
N HIS A 703 -34.14 48.48 37.21
CA HIS A 703 -34.46 47.59 38.31
C HIS A 703 -35.99 47.44 38.37
N ILE A 704 -36.48 46.23 38.09
CA ILE A 704 -37.86 45.86 38.38
C ILE A 704 -37.89 45.46 39.86
N PRO A 705 -38.70 46.13 40.71
CA PRO A 705 -38.87 45.75 42.11
C PRO A 705 -39.56 44.39 42.29
#